data_AF-A0AAN7KKJ5-F1
#
_entry.id   AF-A0AAN7KKJ5-F1
#
_cell.length_a   1.000
_cell.length_b   1.000
_cell.length_c   1.000
_cell.angle_alpha   90.00
_cell.angle_beta   90.00
_cell.angle_gamma   90.00
#
_symmetry.space_group_name_H-M   'P 1'
#
loop_
_entity.id
_entity.type
_entity.pdbx_description
1 polymer ?
#
loop_
_entity_poly.entity_id
_entity_poly.type
_entity_poly.pdbx_seq_one_letter_code
_entity_poly.pdbx_strand_id
1 'polypeptide(L)'
;MPSSLSLATNIHQTDDDDGGYLTGLLENARPFLRGELERVDPKLPSLVAVLRSVGAGECWHKHGSFLDHLVDIYRILRIWGASDDVCLCGLFHSAYSNSYVNLAIFDPNTGRDVVRRHVGGPAERLIHLFCIVPRQPLIHDDLLFHYEDEAELIDHLAASEASLKAAMERGFFDSEEPWRKKINSLLPPQGVTVKHIKTGDDVAVSRRVVAIFLLMTMADFSDQLFGFQDELFENYNGRFEFAGNNAATLWPGNGMPGLWVNLISRMGAIYSLIVREEEIHMEHNKKERDSGVYREDEDLELVIPPVFRWCTAVLRPEEQVEARDLYWEAISGLNKGSKSESEGDRLEELLRGSIQRNPFVGEPRVVLGQVYLGQGRFEEAERESEVGLRLILEWGSPWDKRMSWEGWVAWARVLLMKAKEKSWPQSSWGILNLGLVRDFIWRTLPHSRSNRRSYRFFLSVSFMVQAGPKDLPIIARTAGRFAGRAIGYVQLARGQFDSVMQQTQARQVHKELQDTIAQLEAIRHEIRSISLMNPGPMTRRLIDDHINTSNDKDDTCNTGHQMPRPENSETIKFQKDVEGPQPSDLSNLHSQAITYNILAESSTLRSASEKSDADGDMIDKESGFPSVLPISAETAGLLPPRKDGVKGSDIILEAIVESEVAHNAKEFFARPENQIKYE
;
A
#
# COMPACT_ATOMS: atom_id res chain seq x y z
N MET A 1 17.86 2.45 36.90
CA MET A 1 17.03 2.08 35.75
C MET A 1 15.98 1.11 36.25
N PRO A 2 14.68 1.35 36.03
CA PRO A 2 13.68 0.29 36.08
C PRO A 2 14.04 -0.76 35.02
N SER A 3 13.83 -2.05 35.30
CA SER A 3 13.93 -3.08 34.27
C SER A 3 12.78 -2.93 33.27
N SER A 4 12.99 -3.39 32.03
CA SER A 4 11.96 -3.54 30.99
C SER A 4 10.69 -4.24 31.51
N LEU A 5 10.86 -5.24 32.36
CA LEU A 5 9.80 -5.92 33.11
C LEU A 5 8.90 -4.98 33.93
N SER A 6 9.36 -3.82 34.42
CA SER A 6 8.50 -2.92 35.20
C SER A 6 7.34 -2.28 34.40
N LEU A 7 7.40 -2.31 33.06
CA LEU A 7 6.22 -2.06 32.22
C LEU A 7 5.44 -3.36 31.96
N ALA A 8 6.11 -4.46 31.59
CA ALA A 8 5.43 -5.72 31.24
C ALA A 8 4.64 -6.35 32.41
N THR A 9 5.18 -6.34 33.63
CA THR A 9 4.50 -6.91 34.81
C THR A 9 3.37 -6.02 35.36
N ASN A 10 3.29 -4.75 34.94
CA ASN A 10 2.21 -3.84 35.35
C ASN A 10 0.99 -3.83 34.41
N ILE A 11 1.06 -4.50 33.25
CA ILE A 11 -0.08 -4.61 32.30
C ILE A 11 -0.86 -5.92 32.49
N HIS A 12 -0.41 -6.79 33.40
CA HIS A 12 -1.16 -7.98 33.84
C HIS A 12 -2.01 -7.73 35.09
N GLN A 13 -2.88 -6.71 35.07
CA GLN A 13 -4.19 -6.75 35.75
C GLN A 13 -5.12 -5.58 35.40
N THR A 14 -6.42 -5.90 35.38
CA THR A 14 -7.61 -5.02 35.19
C THR A 14 -7.96 -4.59 33.76
N ASP A 15 -9.13 -5.02 33.30
CA ASP A 15 -9.84 -4.53 32.09
C ASP A 15 -10.40 -3.08 32.26
N ASP A 16 -9.92 -2.32 33.26
CA ASP A 16 -10.46 -1.01 33.67
C ASP A 16 -9.58 0.20 33.24
N ASP A 17 -8.40 -0.01 32.63
CA ASP A 17 -7.51 1.07 32.12
C ASP A 17 -7.26 1.04 30.60
N ASP A 18 -8.09 0.31 29.84
CA ASP A 18 -7.94 0.11 28.38
C ASP A 18 -7.95 1.46 27.61
N GLY A 19 -8.67 2.46 28.12
CA GLY A 19 -8.72 3.81 27.57
C GLY A 19 -7.42 4.62 27.74
N GLY A 20 -6.63 4.35 28.79
CA GLY A 20 -5.31 4.97 28.99
C GLY A 20 -4.30 4.41 27.99
N TYR A 21 -4.27 3.09 27.84
CA TYR A 21 -3.39 2.38 26.92
C TYR A 21 -3.65 2.73 25.44
N LEU A 22 -4.91 2.72 25.00
CA LEU A 22 -5.26 3.15 23.63
C LEU A 22 -4.89 4.62 23.36
N THR A 23 -5.00 5.49 24.36
CA THR A 23 -4.56 6.89 24.23
C THR A 23 -3.04 6.97 23.99
N GLY A 24 -2.25 6.21 24.73
CA GLY A 24 -0.80 6.11 24.54
C GLY A 24 -0.42 5.58 23.15
N LEU A 25 -1.07 4.51 22.68
CA LEU A 25 -0.88 3.99 21.31
C LEU A 25 -1.20 5.06 20.25
N LEU A 26 -2.30 5.79 20.40
CA LEU A 26 -2.67 6.89 19.49
C LEU A 26 -1.68 8.06 19.52
N GLU A 27 -1.02 8.31 20.65
CA GLU A 27 0.03 9.33 20.76
C GLU A 27 1.33 8.89 20.08
N ASN A 28 1.75 7.64 20.27
CA ASN A 28 2.91 7.06 19.58
C ASN A 28 2.71 6.95 18.06
N ALA A 29 1.50 6.62 17.61
CA ALA A 29 1.10 6.56 16.21
C ALA A 29 0.96 7.94 15.54
N ARG A 30 0.69 9.00 16.32
CA ARG A 30 0.32 10.33 15.82
C ARG A 30 1.32 10.97 14.84
N PRO A 31 2.65 10.89 15.05
CA PRO A 31 3.60 11.47 14.11
C PRO A 31 3.55 10.79 12.73
N PHE A 32 3.47 9.46 12.69
CA PHE A 32 3.34 8.68 11.44
C PHE A 32 2.05 9.06 10.69
N LEU A 33 0.91 9.07 11.39
CA LEU A 33 -0.40 9.48 10.84
C LEU A 33 -0.45 10.92 10.29
N ARG A 34 0.57 11.74 10.57
CA ARG A 34 0.69 13.13 10.10
C ARG A 34 1.86 13.35 9.13
N GLY A 35 2.72 12.35 8.91
CA GLY A 35 3.99 12.51 8.21
C GLY A 35 5.02 13.38 8.95
N GLU A 36 4.86 13.62 10.26
CA GLU A 36 5.76 14.41 11.12
C GLU A 36 6.98 13.55 11.53
N LEU A 37 7.73 13.02 10.56
CA LEU A 37 8.82 12.05 10.79
C LEU A 37 9.90 12.59 11.74
N GLU A 38 10.17 13.89 11.71
CA GLU A 38 11.12 14.58 12.59
C GLU A 38 10.72 14.52 14.08
N ARG A 39 9.46 14.24 14.40
CA ARG A 39 8.98 14.02 15.78
C ARG A 39 9.14 12.57 16.24
N VAL A 40 9.36 11.62 15.32
CA VAL A 40 9.72 10.24 15.65
C VAL A 40 11.22 10.15 15.92
N ASP A 41 12.03 10.67 14.99
CA ASP A 41 13.48 10.80 15.12
C ASP A 41 13.92 12.00 14.25
N PRO A 42 14.65 12.99 14.82
CA PRO A 42 15.14 14.16 14.08
C PRO A 42 15.97 13.82 12.83
N LYS A 43 16.59 12.64 12.75
CA LYS A 43 17.35 12.17 11.57
C LYS A 43 16.45 11.54 10.50
N LEU A 44 15.29 11.00 10.87
CA LEU A 44 14.46 10.18 9.98
C LEU A 44 14.10 10.85 8.63
N PRO A 45 13.73 12.15 8.55
CA PRO A 45 13.51 12.80 7.27
C PRO A 45 14.73 12.76 6.34
N SER A 46 15.94 12.90 6.90
CA SER A 46 17.19 12.85 6.13
C SER A 46 17.54 11.42 5.70
N LEU A 47 17.27 10.41 6.52
CA LEU A 47 17.47 9.00 6.20
C LEU A 47 16.52 8.54 5.08
N VAL A 48 15.24 8.92 5.16
CA VAL A 48 14.25 8.68 4.11
C VAL A 48 14.60 9.43 2.81
N ALA A 49 15.15 10.64 2.90
CA ALA A 49 15.65 11.36 1.73
C ALA A 49 16.85 10.66 1.08
N VAL A 50 17.77 10.09 1.88
CA VAL A 50 18.87 9.26 1.38
C VAL A 50 18.32 8.03 0.64
N LEU A 51 17.44 7.24 1.26
CA LEU A 51 16.83 6.06 0.63
C LEU A 51 16.06 6.40 -0.66
N ARG A 52 15.37 7.54 -0.70
CA ARG A 52 14.72 8.03 -1.91
C ARG A 52 15.73 8.40 -3.02
N SER A 53 16.85 9.04 -2.67
CA SER A 53 17.87 9.49 -3.62
C SER A 53 18.61 8.36 -4.35
N VAL A 54 18.59 7.16 -3.77
CA VAL A 54 19.15 5.92 -4.32
C VAL A 54 18.09 5.02 -4.98
N GLY A 55 16.89 5.55 -5.23
CA GLY A 55 15.85 4.88 -6.03
C GLY A 55 14.94 3.91 -5.27
N ALA A 56 14.98 3.84 -3.93
CA ALA A 56 14.15 2.86 -3.19
C ALA A 56 12.64 3.03 -3.44
N GLY A 57 12.17 4.23 -3.76
CA GLY A 57 10.76 4.49 -4.12
C GLY A 57 10.37 4.05 -5.53
N GLU A 58 11.34 3.68 -6.38
CA GLU A 58 11.14 3.19 -7.74
C GLU A 58 11.20 1.65 -7.81
N CYS A 59 11.76 1.01 -6.78
CA CYS A 59 11.85 -0.45 -6.69
C CYS A 59 10.51 -1.06 -6.26
N TRP A 60 9.98 -2.00 -7.05
CA TRP A 60 8.87 -2.86 -6.62
C TRP A 60 9.29 -3.75 -5.45
N HIS A 61 8.42 -3.86 -4.44
CA HIS A 61 8.62 -4.75 -3.31
C HIS A 61 7.29 -5.35 -2.84
N LYS A 62 6.94 -6.52 -3.40
CA LYS A 62 5.86 -7.42 -2.93
C LYS A 62 4.47 -6.77 -2.92
N HIS A 63 4.15 -5.95 -1.92
CA HIS A 63 2.88 -5.22 -1.80
C HIS A 63 2.94 -3.80 -2.41
N GLY A 64 4.08 -3.11 -2.31
CA GLY A 64 4.18 -1.68 -2.67
C GLY A 64 5.56 -1.28 -3.23
N SER A 65 5.98 -0.03 -2.97
CA SER A 65 7.37 0.38 -3.22
C SER A 65 8.28 -0.07 -2.08
N PHE A 66 9.57 -0.25 -2.38
CA PHE A 66 10.52 -0.65 -1.36
C PHE A 66 10.76 0.42 -0.30
N LEU A 67 10.66 1.70 -0.67
CA LEU A 67 10.77 2.81 0.29
C LEU A 67 9.63 2.81 1.31
N ASP A 68 8.39 2.56 0.88
CA ASP A 68 7.23 2.54 1.77
C ASP A 68 7.39 1.42 2.79
N HIS A 69 7.67 0.20 2.32
CA HIS A 69 7.99 -0.96 3.17
C HIS A 69 9.10 -0.68 4.19
N LEU A 70 10.23 -0.06 3.82
CA LEU A 70 11.30 0.27 4.77
C LEU A 70 10.85 1.27 5.86
N VAL A 71 9.97 2.21 5.52
CA VAL A 71 9.38 3.16 6.47
C VAL A 71 8.31 2.48 7.34
N ASP A 72 7.54 1.56 6.78
CA ASP A 72 6.52 0.79 7.47
C ASP A 72 7.14 -0.17 8.51
N ILE A 73 8.25 -0.85 8.17
CA ILE A 73 9.03 -1.64 9.14
C ILE A 73 9.59 -0.78 10.27
N TYR A 74 10.09 0.42 9.96
CA TYR A 74 10.51 1.37 11.00
C TYR A 74 9.33 1.80 11.90
N ARG A 75 8.14 2.03 11.34
CA ARG A 75 6.91 2.32 12.09
C ARG A 75 6.55 1.17 13.04
N ILE A 76 6.51 -0.07 12.54
CA ILE A 76 6.17 -1.26 13.32
C ILE A 76 7.14 -1.43 14.49
N LEU A 77 8.44 -1.43 14.23
CA LEU A 77 9.47 -1.61 15.28
C LEU A 77 9.43 -0.49 16.34
N ARG A 78 9.20 0.77 15.93
CA ARG A 78 9.05 1.90 16.86
C ARG A 78 7.77 1.82 17.69
N ILE A 79 6.66 1.32 17.13
CA ILE A 79 5.41 1.06 17.86
C ILE A 79 5.59 -0.08 18.88
N TRP A 80 6.32 -1.12 18.52
CA TRP A 80 6.69 -2.23 19.41
C TRP A 80 7.73 -1.86 20.48
N GLY A 81 8.24 -0.61 20.47
CA GLY A 81 9.18 -0.10 21.46
C GLY A 81 10.61 -0.60 21.28
N ALA A 82 10.98 -1.11 20.10
CA ALA A 82 12.36 -1.56 19.84
C ALA A 82 13.35 -0.39 19.90
N SER A 83 14.62 -0.70 20.22
CA SER A 83 15.67 0.32 20.33
C SER A 83 15.91 1.03 19.00
N ASP A 84 16.46 2.26 19.06
CA ASP A 84 16.75 3.05 17.86
C ASP A 84 17.66 2.30 16.88
N ASP A 85 18.64 1.54 17.36
CA ASP A 85 19.53 0.73 16.51
C ASP A 85 18.78 -0.41 15.79
N VAL A 86 17.80 -1.05 16.44
CA VAL A 86 16.95 -2.08 15.82
C VAL A 86 15.97 -1.47 14.82
N CYS A 87 15.39 -0.30 15.15
CA CYS A 87 14.52 0.41 14.22
C CYS A 87 15.27 0.88 12.97
N LEU A 88 16.46 1.49 13.15
CA LEU A 88 17.36 1.85 12.05
C LEU A 88 17.83 0.62 11.27
N CYS A 89 18.00 -0.53 11.94
CA CYS A 89 18.21 -1.80 11.25
C CYS A 89 17.05 -2.12 10.31
N GLY A 90 15.80 -2.05 10.78
CA GLY A 90 14.59 -2.18 9.97
C GLY A 90 14.54 -1.25 8.75
N LEU A 91 14.84 0.04 8.94
CA LEU A 91 14.83 1.05 7.87
C LEU A 91 15.90 0.82 6.78
N PHE A 92 16.98 0.12 7.10
CA PHE A 92 18.11 -0.13 6.19
C PHE A 92 18.38 -1.62 5.95
N HIS A 93 17.43 -2.52 6.26
CA HIS A 93 17.69 -3.96 6.40
C HIS A 93 18.11 -4.68 5.10
N SER A 94 18.05 -4.02 3.94
CA SER A 94 18.59 -4.54 2.67
C SER A 94 19.64 -3.64 2.01
N ALA A 95 20.27 -2.75 2.78
CA ALA A 95 21.23 -1.77 2.28
C ALA A 95 22.32 -2.37 1.36
N TYR A 96 22.77 -3.60 1.63
CA TYR A 96 23.89 -4.26 0.94
C TYR A 96 23.47 -5.44 0.02
N SER A 97 22.18 -5.52 -0.33
CA SER A 97 21.49 -6.73 -0.83
C SER A 97 21.44 -7.84 0.23
N ASN A 98 20.29 -8.51 0.35
CA ASN A 98 20.02 -9.49 1.40
C ASN A 98 19.73 -10.89 0.81
N SER A 99 19.46 -11.88 1.68
CA SER A 99 19.18 -13.28 1.32
C SER A 99 17.89 -13.53 0.54
N TYR A 100 16.98 -12.55 0.46
CA TYR A 100 15.63 -12.68 -0.11
C TYR A 100 15.42 -11.87 -1.38
N VAL A 101 16.10 -10.74 -1.52
CA VAL A 101 15.87 -9.77 -2.60
C VAL A 101 17.20 -9.20 -3.09
N ASN A 102 17.42 -9.27 -4.40
CA ASN A 102 18.58 -8.70 -5.07
C ASN A 102 18.44 -7.18 -5.32
N LEU A 103 17.91 -6.46 -4.32
CA LEU A 103 17.82 -5.00 -4.28
C LEU A 103 18.97 -4.48 -3.41
N ALA A 104 20.17 -4.36 -3.98
CA ALA A 104 21.27 -3.65 -3.34
C ALA A 104 20.99 -2.14 -3.43
N ILE A 105 20.61 -1.52 -2.31
CA ILE A 105 20.41 -0.06 -2.24
C ILE A 105 21.75 0.68 -2.41
N PHE A 106 22.82 0.11 -1.87
CA PHE A 106 24.19 0.61 -1.95
C PHE A 106 25.12 -0.47 -2.52
N ASP A 107 26.19 -0.05 -3.20
CA ASP A 107 27.25 -0.94 -3.69
C ASP A 107 27.88 -1.71 -2.50
N PRO A 108 27.87 -3.07 -2.52
CA PRO A 108 28.45 -3.89 -1.45
C PRO A 108 29.92 -3.57 -1.12
N ASN A 109 30.70 -3.07 -2.09
CA ASN A 109 32.13 -2.81 -1.93
C ASN A 109 32.47 -1.39 -1.45
N THR A 110 31.51 -0.46 -1.47
CA THR A 110 31.71 0.94 -1.03
C THR A 110 30.67 1.47 -0.04
N GLY A 111 29.63 0.70 0.28
CA GLY A 111 28.47 1.16 1.07
C GLY A 111 28.64 1.23 2.59
N ARG A 112 29.45 0.37 3.23
CA ARG A 112 29.40 0.20 4.70
C ARG A 112 29.71 1.46 5.49
N ASP A 113 30.80 2.15 5.17
CA ASP A 113 31.14 3.42 5.84
C ASP A 113 30.23 4.59 5.45
N VAL A 114 29.48 4.49 4.34
CA VAL A 114 28.43 5.47 4.00
C VAL A 114 27.25 5.29 4.94
N VAL A 115 26.68 4.08 5.01
CA VAL A 115 25.55 3.75 5.90
C VAL A 115 25.92 4.04 7.36
N ARG A 116 27.11 3.61 7.82
CA ARG A 116 27.62 3.86 9.17
C ARG A 116 27.66 5.35 9.55
N ARG A 117 27.97 6.24 8.61
CA ARG A 117 27.93 7.70 8.83
C ARG A 117 26.52 8.26 8.99
N HIS A 118 25.50 7.59 8.44
CA HIS A 118 24.10 7.98 8.58
C HIS A 118 23.45 7.40 9.85
N VAL A 119 23.60 6.08 10.09
CA VAL A 119 22.87 5.37 11.16
C VAL A 119 23.67 5.19 12.45
N GLY A 120 25.01 5.22 12.40
CA GLY A 120 25.89 4.92 13.53
C GLY A 120 26.48 3.50 13.47
N GLY A 121 27.44 3.23 14.36
CA GLY A 121 28.16 1.95 14.42
C GLY A 121 27.30 0.74 14.81
N PRO A 122 26.52 0.79 15.91
CA PRO A 122 25.74 -0.36 16.38
C PRO A 122 24.63 -0.75 15.38
N ALA A 123 23.77 0.19 14.97
CA ALA A 123 22.81 0.00 13.88
C ALA A 123 23.45 -0.60 12.60
N GLU A 124 24.59 -0.07 12.15
CA GLU A 124 25.25 -0.57 10.94
C GLU A 124 25.78 -2.01 11.07
N ARG A 125 26.23 -2.41 12.27
CA ARG A 125 26.59 -3.82 12.53
C ARG A 125 25.37 -4.74 12.40
N LEU A 126 24.21 -4.33 12.95
CA LEU A 126 22.96 -5.10 12.81
C LEU A 126 22.52 -5.20 11.34
N ILE A 127 22.51 -4.07 10.60
CA ILE A 127 22.17 -4.02 9.17
C ILE A 127 23.07 -4.96 8.36
N HIS A 128 24.37 -4.91 8.62
CA HIS A 128 25.34 -5.78 7.96
C HIS A 128 25.04 -7.26 8.23
N LEU A 129 24.93 -7.65 9.49
CA LEU A 129 24.61 -9.03 9.86
C LEU A 129 23.29 -9.49 9.23
N PHE A 130 22.24 -8.65 9.22
CA PHE A 130 20.94 -8.96 8.63
C PHE A 130 20.99 -9.14 7.09
N CYS A 131 21.96 -8.49 6.43
CA CYS A 131 22.23 -8.67 5.00
C CYS A 131 23.04 -9.94 4.70
N ILE A 132 23.96 -10.37 5.57
CA ILE A 132 24.90 -11.47 5.30
C ILE A 132 24.54 -12.83 5.90
N VAL A 133 23.69 -12.86 6.93
CA VAL A 133 23.22 -14.07 7.60
C VAL A 133 22.14 -14.75 6.75
N PRO A 134 22.17 -16.09 6.59
CA PRO A 134 21.14 -16.86 5.89
C PRO A 134 19.89 -16.96 6.80
N ARG A 135 19.14 -15.86 6.90
CA ARG A 135 17.96 -15.76 7.77
C ARG A 135 16.89 -16.80 7.46
N GLN A 136 16.77 -17.22 6.21
CA GLN A 136 15.79 -18.21 5.80
C GLN A 136 15.96 -19.55 6.54
N PRO A 137 17.07 -20.30 6.38
CA PRO A 137 17.27 -21.51 7.17
C PRO A 137 17.39 -21.22 8.67
N LEU A 138 18.07 -20.13 9.08
CA LEU A 138 18.26 -19.83 10.51
C LEU A 138 16.95 -19.62 11.27
N ILE A 139 15.96 -18.95 10.67
CA ILE A 139 14.67 -18.66 11.32
C ILE A 139 13.66 -19.78 11.09
N HIS A 140 13.59 -20.32 9.88
CA HIS A 140 12.58 -21.33 9.54
C HIS A 140 13.05 -22.74 9.88
N ASP A 141 14.14 -23.19 9.26
CA ASP A 141 14.60 -24.57 9.35
C ASP A 141 15.22 -24.88 10.73
N ASP A 142 16.15 -24.04 11.20
CA ASP A 142 16.94 -24.23 12.42
C ASP A 142 16.20 -23.83 13.72
N LEU A 143 15.02 -23.19 13.62
CA LEU A 143 14.24 -22.72 14.78
C LEU A 143 12.75 -23.06 14.70
N LEU A 144 12.02 -22.47 13.74
CA LEU A 144 10.55 -22.49 13.72
C LEU A 144 9.98 -23.88 13.43
N PHE A 145 10.57 -24.59 12.47
CA PHE A 145 10.11 -25.92 12.06
C PHE A 145 10.47 -27.02 13.07
N HIS A 146 11.37 -26.76 14.02
CA HIS A 146 11.56 -27.66 15.18
C HIS A 146 10.42 -27.62 16.20
N TYR A 147 9.46 -26.69 16.07
CA TYR A 147 8.21 -26.65 16.84
C TYR A 147 7.03 -27.03 15.92
N GLU A 148 6.94 -28.31 15.58
CA GLU A 148 5.89 -28.86 14.72
C GLU A 148 4.51 -28.90 15.38
N ASP A 149 4.44 -29.04 16.70
CA ASP A 149 3.19 -29.09 17.46
C ASP A 149 2.96 -27.76 18.20
N GLU A 150 1.90 -27.05 17.84
CA GLU A 150 1.48 -25.83 18.52
C GLU A 150 1.15 -26.07 20.01
N ALA A 151 0.73 -27.28 20.42
CA ALA A 151 0.48 -27.59 21.83
C ALA A 151 1.79 -27.64 22.65
N GLU A 152 2.85 -28.27 22.13
CA GLU A 152 4.18 -28.25 22.75
C GLU A 152 4.70 -26.81 22.94
N LEU A 153 4.52 -25.96 21.92
CA LEU A 153 4.92 -24.56 21.98
C LEU A 153 4.14 -23.76 23.04
N ILE A 154 2.84 -24.02 23.19
CA ILE A 154 1.99 -23.42 24.23
C ILE A 154 2.39 -23.91 25.63
N ASP A 155 2.66 -25.21 25.81
CA ASP A 155 3.12 -25.77 27.09
C ASP A 155 4.50 -25.22 27.48
N HIS A 156 5.42 -25.06 26.52
CA HIS A 156 6.72 -24.42 26.72
C HIS A 156 6.60 -22.92 27.06
N LEU A 157 5.64 -22.21 26.48
CA LEU A 157 5.31 -20.84 26.88
C LEU A 157 4.81 -20.76 28.33
N ALA A 158 3.90 -21.63 28.74
CA ALA A 158 3.39 -21.64 30.12
C ALA A 158 4.50 -22.01 31.13
N ALA A 159 5.33 -23.01 30.80
CA ALA A 159 6.45 -23.43 31.63
C ALA A 159 7.49 -22.31 31.80
N SER A 160 7.93 -21.67 30.70
CA SER A 160 8.96 -20.62 30.74
C SER A 160 8.60 -19.40 31.58
N GLU A 161 7.31 -19.06 31.68
CA GLU A 161 6.84 -18.00 32.58
C GLU A 161 7.01 -18.39 34.06
N ALA A 162 6.66 -19.64 34.40
CA ALA A 162 6.86 -20.17 35.74
C ALA A 162 8.35 -20.25 36.12
N SER A 163 9.21 -20.68 35.18
CA SER A 163 10.67 -20.72 35.36
C SER A 163 11.26 -19.32 35.58
N LEU A 164 10.87 -18.33 34.75
CA LEU A 164 11.32 -16.94 34.90
C LEU A 164 10.91 -16.37 36.26
N LYS A 165 9.65 -16.59 36.66
CA LYS A 165 9.16 -16.17 37.98
C LYS A 165 9.94 -16.82 39.11
N ALA A 166 10.25 -18.12 39.02
CA ALA A 166 11.05 -18.82 40.02
C ALA A 166 12.51 -18.32 40.08
N ALA A 167 13.12 -17.99 38.95
CA ALA A 167 14.47 -17.42 38.87
C ALA A 167 14.54 -16.02 39.53
N MET A 168 13.57 -15.16 39.22
CA MET A 168 13.50 -13.78 39.72
C MET A 168 13.11 -13.70 41.20
N GLU A 169 12.06 -14.41 41.63
CA GLU A 169 11.56 -14.36 43.02
C GLU A 169 12.40 -15.19 44.00
N ARG A 170 12.93 -16.35 43.56
CA ARG A 170 13.50 -17.37 44.46
C ARG A 170 14.96 -17.70 44.15
N GLY A 171 15.51 -17.23 43.03
CA GLY A 171 16.84 -17.64 42.57
C GLY A 171 16.93 -19.12 42.24
N PHE A 172 15.80 -19.76 41.89
CA PHE A 172 15.76 -21.16 41.50
C PHE A 172 15.98 -21.28 39.99
N PHE A 173 16.93 -22.12 39.59
CA PHE A 173 17.29 -22.37 38.20
C PHE A 173 17.32 -23.88 37.99
N ASP A 174 16.45 -24.39 37.13
CA ASP A 174 16.48 -25.80 36.70
C ASP A 174 16.88 -25.83 35.22
N SER A 175 18.07 -26.36 34.90
CA SER A 175 18.51 -26.53 33.51
C SER A 175 17.84 -27.71 32.83
N GLU A 176 17.20 -28.60 33.59
CA GLU A 176 16.69 -29.87 33.09
C GLU A 176 15.27 -29.79 32.52
N GLU A 177 14.61 -28.64 32.65
CA GLU A 177 13.27 -28.37 32.13
C GLU A 177 13.19 -28.63 30.60
N PRO A 178 12.18 -29.35 30.08
CA PRO A 178 12.11 -29.73 28.66
C PRO A 178 12.19 -28.54 27.71
N TRP A 179 11.49 -27.43 28.02
CA TRP A 179 11.49 -26.23 27.21
C TRP A 179 12.88 -25.57 27.16
N ARG A 180 13.61 -25.56 28.29
CA ARG A 180 14.97 -25.01 28.40
C ARG A 180 15.96 -25.86 27.64
N LYS A 181 15.87 -27.19 27.74
CA LYS A 181 16.69 -28.11 26.92
C LYS A 181 16.47 -27.86 25.44
N LYS A 182 15.22 -27.78 24.99
CA LYS A 182 14.88 -27.58 23.57
C LYS A 182 15.40 -26.23 23.07
N ILE A 183 15.11 -25.12 23.75
CA ILE A 183 15.56 -23.81 23.28
C ILE A 183 17.09 -23.66 23.32
N ASN A 184 17.76 -24.22 24.34
CA ASN A 184 19.22 -24.21 24.41
C ASN A 184 19.89 -25.16 23.39
N SER A 185 19.22 -26.24 22.94
CA SER A 185 19.75 -27.11 21.89
C SER A 185 19.66 -26.48 20.50
N LEU A 186 18.61 -25.70 20.24
CA LEU A 186 18.40 -25.00 18.97
C LEU A 186 19.22 -23.70 18.91
N LEU A 187 19.26 -22.93 20.00
CA LEU A 187 19.93 -21.63 20.07
C LEU A 187 20.75 -21.50 21.36
N PRO A 188 22.01 -22.00 21.38
CA PRO A 188 22.83 -22.09 22.58
C PRO A 188 23.18 -20.76 23.26
N PRO A 189 23.62 -20.76 24.53
CA PRO A 189 24.05 -19.54 25.23
C PRO A 189 25.25 -18.83 24.61
N GLN A 190 26.05 -19.47 23.78
CA GLN A 190 27.12 -18.82 23.00
C GLN A 190 26.63 -18.22 21.67
N GLY A 191 25.35 -18.37 21.31
CA GLY A 191 24.85 -18.13 19.97
C GLY A 191 25.16 -19.28 19.02
N VAL A 192 25.14 -19.00 17.71
CA VAL A 192 25.38 -19.96 16.62
C VAL A 192 26.43 -19.44 15.65
N THR A 193 26.99 -20.33 14.82
CA THR A 193 27.84 -19.95 13.68
C THR A 193 27.14 -20.34 12.39
N VAL A 194 26.96 -19.38 11.49
CA VAL A 194 26.26 -19.55 10.21
C VAL A 194 27.18 -19.19 9.06
N LYS A 195 26.83 -19.64 7.85
CA LYS A 195 27.62 -19.38 6.63
C LYS A 195 27.19 -18.07 5.97
N HIS A 196 28.11 -17.16 5.73
CA HIS A 196 27.88 -15.90 5.02
C HIS A 196 27.28 -16.19 3.62
N ILE A 197 26.11 -15.62 3.29
CA ILE A 197 25.35 -15.99 2.08
C ILE A 197 26.10 -15.88 0.74
N LYS A 198 27.02 -14.89 0.59
CA LYS A 198 27.85 -14.70 -0.62
C LYS A 198 29.21 -15.41 -0.58
N THR A 199 29.94 -15.40 0.55
CA THR A 199 31.33 -15.90 0.61
C THR A 199 31.47 -17.32 1.16
N GLY A 200 30.50 -17.79 1.95
CA GLY A 200 30.60 -19.07 2.67
C GLY A 200 31.50 -19.04 3.93
N ASP A 201 31.98 -17.86 4.34
CA ASP A 201 32.76 -17.69 5.56
C ASP A 201 31.91 -17.93 6.82
N ASP A 202 32.56 -18.32 7.93
CA ASP A 202 31.90 -18.48 9.22
C ASP A 202 31.59 -17.11 9.87
N VAL A 203 30.32 -16.93 10.25
CA VAL A 203 29.80 -15.74 10.92
C VAL A 203 29.22 -16.17 12.26
N ALA A 204 29.83 -15.73 13.35
CA ALA A 204 29.25 -15.89 14.68
C ALA A 204 28.06 -14.92 14.86
N VAL A 205 26.96 -15.42 15.42
CA VAL A 205 25.74 -14.65 15.67
C VAL A 205 25.26 -14.95 17.09
N SER A 206 25.24 -13.94 17.95
CA SER A 206 24.78 -14.06 19.33
C SER A 206 23.29 -14.41 19.41
N ARG A 207 22.85 -15.06 20.50
CA ARG A 207 21.43 -15.37 20.73
C ARG A 207 20.53 -14.13 20.62
N ARG A 208 21.01 -12.98 21.09
CA ARG A 208 20.26 -11.71 21.10
C ARG A 208 20.11 -11.14 19.69
N VAL A 209 21.13 -11.27 18.83
CA VAL A 209 20.99 -10.91 17.41
C VAL A 209 20.03 -11.86 16.69
N VAL A 210 20.05 -13.18 16.96
CA VAL A 210 19.06 -14.11 16.39
C VAL A 210 17.63 -13.75 16.84
N ALA A 211 17.45 -13.39 18.12
CA ALA A 211 16.15 -12.90 18.62
C ALA A 211 15.69 -11.63 17.89
N ILE A 212 16.58 -10.65 17.68
CA ILE A 212 16.28 -9.45 16.90
C ILE A 212 15.92 -9.80 15.46
N PHE A 213 16.57 -10.79 14.85
CA PHE A 213 16.24 -11.22 13.48
C PHE A 213 14.88 -11.90 13.40
N LEU A 214 14.49 -12.67 14.41
CA LEU A 214 13.14 -13.22 14.55
C LEU A 214 12.10 -12.10 14.69
N LEU A 215 12.32 -11.13 15.59
CA LEU A 215 11.48 -9.95 15.78
C LEU A 215 11.32 -9.13 14.48
N MET A 216 12.42 -8.88 13.77
CA MET A 216 12.41 -8.19 12.49
C MET A 216 11.70 -9.00 11.40
N THR A 217 11.77 -10.34 11.44
CA THR A 217 11.06 -11.21 10.49
C THR A 217 9.54 -11.19 10.74
N MET A 218 9.12 -11.09 12.01
CA MET A 218 7.71 -10.86 12.36
C MET A 218 7.19 -9.54 11.79
N ALA A 219 7.97 -8.45 11.89
CA ALA A 219 7.62 -7.16 11.29
C ALA A 219 7.60 -7.23 9.75
N ASP A 220 8.66 -7.81 9.15
CA ASP A 220 8.83 -8.00 7.71
C ASP A 220 7.61 -8.72 7.10
N PHE A 221 7.19 -9.83 7.72
CA PHE A 221 6.09 -10.63 7.23
C PHE A 221 4.72 -9.99 7.49
N SER A 222 4.54 -9.28 8.62
CA SER A 222 3.29 -8.60 8.91
C SER A 222 3.00 -7.46 7.94
N ASP A 223 4.04 -6.80 7.42
CA ASP A 223 3.92 -5.70 6.48
C ASP A 223 3.62 -6.14 5.05
N GLN A 224 4.44 -7.04 4.49
CA GLN A 224 4.53 -7.22 3.02
C GLN A 224 3.71 -8.39 2.44
N LEU A 225 3.19 -9.30 3.27
CA LEU A 225 2.60 -10.58 2.83
C LEU A 225 1.08 -10.58 2.88
N PHE A 226 0.44 -11.02 1.80
CA PHE A 226 -1.00 -11.12 1.64
C PHE A 226 -1.36 -12.31 0.72
N GLY A 227 -2.61 -12.42 0.29
CA GLY A 227 -3.11 -13.59 -0.47
C GLY A 227 -2.34 -13.91 -1.76
N PHE A 228 -1.67 -12.94 -2.38
CA PHE A 228 -0.78 -13.18 -3.52
C PHE A 228 0.34 -14.16 -3.20
N GLN A 229 0.98 -14.04 -2.03
CA GLN A 229 2.04 -14.96 -1.62
C GLN A 229 1.50 -16.32 -1.16
N ASP A 230 0.25 -16.39 -0.70
CA ASP A 230 -0.40 -17.68 -0.43
C ASP A 230 -0.59 -18.49 -1.73
N GLU A 231 -1.02 -17.84 -2.82
CA GLU A 231 -1.13 -18.47 -4.14
C GLU A 231 0.24 -18.85 -4.72
N LEU A 232 1.28 -18.02 -4.52
CA LEU A 232 2.66 -18.25 -4.98
C LEU A 232 3.29 -19.50 -4.35
N PHE A 233 3.06 -19.72 -3.05
CA PHE A 233 3.65 -20.83 -2.27
C PHE A 233 2.65 -21.94 -1.91
N GLU A 234 1.44 -21.90 -2.49
CA GLU A 234 0.36 -22.88 -2.28
C GLU A 234 -0.01 -23.05 -0.78
N ASN A 235 0.02 -21.96 -0.01
CA ASN A 235 -0.19 -21.88 1.44
C ASN A 235 -1.66 -22.09 1.87
N TYR A 236 -2.41 -22.96 1.19
CA TYR A 236 -3.85 -23.12 1.42
C TYR A 236 -4.19 -23.75 2.77
N ASN A 237 -3.23 -24.40 3.43
CA ASN A 237 -3.38 -24.92 4.80
C ASN A 237 -3.14 -23.86 5.89
N GLY A 238 -2.58 -22.70 5.56
CA GLY A 238 -2.28 -21.61 6.48
C GLY A 238 -1.19 -21.86 7.53
N ARG A 239 -0.43 -22.96 7.42
CA ARG A 239 0.70 -23.31 8.30
C ARG A 239 2.06 -22.85 7.77
N PHE A 240 2.14 -22.67 6.45
CA PHE A 240 3.27 -22.20 5.66
C PHE A 240 4.62 -22.90 5.90
N GLU A 241 4.99 -23.78 4.96
CA GLU A 241 6.18 -24.63 5.02
C GLU A 241 7.04 -24.58 3.74
N PHE A 242 6.90 -23.50 2.94
CA PHE A 242 7.58 -23.29 1.64
C PHE A 242 7.45 -24.45 0.61
N ALA A 243 6.41 -25.28 0.73
CA ALA A 243 6.26 -26.49 -0.08
C ALA A 243 5.82 -26.24 -1.53
N GLY A 244 5.02 -25.19 -1.79
CA GLY A 244 4.52 -24.86 -3.12
C GLY A 244 5.43 -23.91 -3.92
N ASN A 245 5.27 -23.92 -5.25
CA ASN A 245 6.10 -23.14 -6.17
C ASN A 245 5.34 -22.73 -7.45
N ASN A 246 4.26 -21.97 -7.29
CA ASN A 246 3.41 -21.51 -8.38
C ASN A 246 3.91 -20.18 -8.98
N ALA A 247 5.02 -20.25 -9.72
CA ALA A 247 5.63 -19.09 -10.38
C ALA A 247 4.76 -18.42 -11.48
N ALA A 248 3.58 -18.97 -11.81
CA ALA A 248 2.62 -18.39 -12.74
C ALA A 248 1.56 -17.49 -12.08
N THR A 249 1.58 -17.37 -10.75
CA THR A 249 0.65 -16.53 -9.97
C THR A 249 0.70 -15.07 -10.42
N LEU A 250 -0.47 -14.46 -10.67
CA LEU A 250 -0.57 -13.07 -11.12
C LEU A 250 -0.61 -12.10 -9.95
N TRP A 251 0.27 -11.10 -9.95
CA TRP A 251 0.20 -9.99 -9.00
C TRP A 251 -0.85 -8.94 -9.46
N PRO A 252 -1.67 -8.35 -8.56
CA PRO A 252 -1.71 -8.54 -7.10
C PRO A 252 -2.71 -9.64 -6.65
N GLY A 253 -3.13 -10.54 -7.53
CA GLY A 253 -4.15 -11.54 -7.24
C GLY A 253 -5.52 -10.92 -6.91
N ASN A 254 -6.24 -11.56 -6.00
CA ASN A 254 -7.55 -11.08 -5.49
C ASN A 254 -7.45 -10.04 -4.35
N GLY A 255 -6.23 -9.78 -3.82
CA GLY A 255 -6.03 -8.86 -2.70
C GLY A 255 -6.58 -9.35 -1.36
N MET A 256 -6.80 -10.66 -1.16
CA MET A 256 -7.19 -11.20 0.15
C MET A 256 -6.14 -10.92 1.23
N PRO A 257 -6.55 -10.78 2.52
CA PRO A 257 -5.64 -10.90 3.64
C PRO A 257 -4.93 -12.26 3.61
N GLY A 258 -3.63 -12.27 3.93
CA GLY A 258 -2.82 -13.48 3.80
C GLY A 258 -2.86 -14.41 5.02
N LEU A 259 -2.51 -15.68 4.81
CA LEU A 259 -2.47 -16.75 5.80
C LEU A 259 -1.11 -16.84 6.55
N TRP A 260 -0.65 -15.72 7.10
CA TRP A 260 0.68 -15.57 7.72
C TRP A 260 0.65 -15.36 9.24
N VAL A 261 -0.52 -15.08 9.81
CA VAL A 261 -0.74 -14.79 11.24
C VAL A 261 -0.40 -16.00 12.15
N ASN A 262 -0.69 -17.24 11.75
CA ASN A 262 -0.23 -18.46 12.45
C ASN A 262 1.31 -18.45 12.57
N LEU A 263 2.00 -18.31 11.44
CA LEU A 263 3.44 -18.32 11.35
C LEU A 263 4.08 -17.23 12.23
N ILE A 264 3.57 -15.99 12.15
CA ILE A 264 4.05 -14.85 12.95
C ILE A 264 3.73 -15.07 14.45
N SER A 265 2.61 -15.71 14.79
CA SER A 265 2.30 -16.06 16.20
C SER A 265 3.25 -17.10 16.78
N ARG A 266 3.63 -18.12 15.98
CA ARG A 266 4.64 -19.12 16.35
C ARG A 266 6.03 -18.49 16.48
N MET A 267 6.40 -17.56 15.58
CA MET A 267 7.62 -16.75 15.71
C MET A 267 7.62 -15.93 17.00
N GLY A 268 6.50 -15.26 17.33
CA GLY A 268 6.35 -14.51 18.59
C GLY A 268 6.50 -15.39 19.83
N ALA A 269 5.86 -16.57 19.84
CA ALA A 269 5.99 -17.53 20.92
C ALA A 269 7.44 -17.99 21.13
N ILE A 270 8.16 -18.34 20.05
CA ILE A 270 9.58 -18.70 20.12
C ILE A 270 10.43 -17.50 20.58
N TYR A 271 10.14 -16.29 20.12
CA TYR A 271 10.79 -15.06 20.59
C TYR A 271 10.64 -14.90 22.11
N SER A 272 9.43 -15.08 22.65
CA SER A 272 9.18 -15.06 24.11
C SER A 272 10.00 -16.11 24.86
N LEU A 273 10.15 -17.34 24.33
CA LEU A 273 11.03 -18.36 24.93
C LEU A 273 12.50 -17.91 24.97
N ILE A 274 12.99 -17.29 23.88
CA ILE A 274 14.37 -16.78 23.79
C ILE A 274 14.61 -15.63 24.77
N VAL A 275 13.67 -14.68 24.88
CA VAL A 275 13.76 -13.55 25.83
C VAL A 275 13.80 -14.07 27.26
N ARG A 276 12.87 -14.96 27.63
CA ARG A 276 12.78 -15.53 28.99
C ARG A 276 14.04 -16.33 29.34
N GLU A 277 14.58 -17.13 28.42
CA GLU A 277 15.83 -17.87 28.66
C GLU A 277 17.04 -16.93 28.82
N GLU A 278 17.13 -15.85 28.04
CA GLU A 278 18.18 -14.84 28.21
C GLU A 278 18.05 -14.11 29.57
N GLU A 279 16.84 -13.78 30.02
CA GLU A 279 16.63 -13.17 31.34
C GLU A 279 17.02 -14.10 32.49
N ILE A 280 16.63 -15.38 32.41
CA ILE A 280 17.02 -16.41 33.38
C ILE A 280 18.56 -16.58 33.38
N HIS A 281 19.19 -16.65 32.21
CA HIS A 281 20.65 -16.79 32.08
C HIS A 281 21.40 -15.56 32.64
N MET A 282 20.94 -14.34 32.32
CA MET A 282 21.52 -13.12 32.89
C MET A 282 21.37 -13.07 34.42
N GLU A 283 20.23 -13.50 34.97
CA GLU A 283 20.00 -13.52 36.41
C GLU A 283 20.81 -14.60 37.14
N HIS A 284 21.09 -15.71 36.46
CA HIS A 284 22.04 -16.74 36.93
C HIS A 284 23.46 -16.18 36.99
N ASN A 285 23.97 -15.62 35.88
CA ASN A 285 25.33 -15.09 35.78
C ASN A 285 25.59 -13.91 36.75
N LYS A 286 24.57 -13.09 37.07
CA LYS A 286 24.67 -12.05 38.11
C LYS A 286 24.94 -12.62 39.51
N LYS A 287 24.44 -13.81 39.81
CA LYS A 287 24.61 -14.50 41.10
C LYS A 287 25.94 -15.26 41.18
N GLU A 288 26.47 -15.73 40.05
CA GLU A 288 27.75 -16.45 39.94
C GLU A 288 29.00 -15.55 39.74
N ARG A 289 28.91 -14.24 40.00
CA ARG A 289 29.96 -13.25 39.69
C ARG A 289 31.37 -13.58 40.23
N ASP A 290 32.21 -14.15 39.37
CA ASP A 290 33.67 -13.93 39.35
C ASP A 290 34.36 -14.13 37.97
N SER A 291 33.61 -14.37 36.88
CA SER A 291 34.21 -14.77 35.59
C SER A 291 34.71 -13.61 34.71
N GLY A 292 34.14 -12.40 34.83
CA GLY A 292 34.54 -11.22 34.06
C GLY A 292 34.35 -11.32 32.53
N VAL A 293 33.66 -12.35 32.05
CA VAL A 293 33.44 -12.59 30.62
C VAL A 293 32.30 -11.69 30.12
N TYR A 294 32.65 -10.62 29.42
CA TYR A 294 31.72 -9.90 28.57
C TYR A 294 31.31 -10.81 27.40
N ARG A 295 30.01 -11.09 27.26
CA ARG A 295 29.46 -11.79 26.10
C ARG A 295 29.04 -10.76 25.05
N GLU A 296 29.21 -11.10 23.78
CA GLU A 296 28.87 -10.20 22.67
C GLU A 296 27.36 -9.91 22.68
N ASP A 297 26.99 -8.65 22.42
CA ASP A 297 25.62 -8.15 22.31
C ASP A 297 24.74 -8.15 23.58
N GLU A 298 25.30 -8.37 24.78
CA GLU A 298 24.54 -8.34 26.06
C GLU A 298 23.76 -7.02 26.30
N ASP A 299 24.21 -5.92 25.70
CA ASP A 299 23.60 -4.59 25.78
C ASP A 299 22.43 -4.37 24.81
N LEU A 300 22.23 -5.25 23.82
CA LEU A 300 21.08 -5.17 22.92
C LEU A 300 19.79 -5.48 23.69
N GLU A 301 18.91 -4.49 23.83
CA GLU A 301 17.60 -4.66 24.47
C GLU A 301 16.66 -5.55 23.62
N LEU A 302 15.95 -6.46 24.28
CA LEU A 302 14.91 -7.30 23.69
C LEU A 302 13.56 -6.88 24.27
N VAL A 303 12.62 -6.56 23.39
CA VAL A 303 11.28 -6.05 23.74
C VAL A 303 10.22 -7.00 23.20
N ILE A 304 9.17 -7.24 23.98
CA ILE A 304 8.08 -8.13 23.58
C ILE A 304 6.99 -7.30 22.86
N PRO A 305 6.72 -7.52 21.57
CA PRO A 305 5.66 -6.83 20.83
C PRO A 305 4.29 -7.00 21.48
N PRO A 306 3.40 -5.98 21.44
CA PRO A 306 2.05 -6.08 22.02
C PRO A 306 1.12 -7.07 21.29
N VAL A 307 1.48 -7.53 20.08
CA VAL A 307 0.70 -8.49 19.29
C VAL A 307 0.64 -9.88 19.96
N PHE A 308 -0.42 -10.64 19.67
CA PHE A 308 -0.65 -11.98 20.23
C PHE A 308 -0.64 -12.04 21.77
N ARG A 309 -1.22 -11.02 22.43
CA ARG A 309 -1.17 -10.86 23.90
C ARG A 309 0.27 -10.87 24.40
N TRP A 310 1.09 -9.93 23.94
CA TRP A 310 2.51 -9.88 24.28
C TRP A 310 3.24 -11.20 23.95
N CYS A 311 3.01 -11.71 22.74
CA CYS A 311 3.61 -12.93 22.22
C CYS A 311 3.45 -14.17 23.14
N THR A 312 2.31 -14.28 23.84
CA THR A 312 1.94 -15.44 24.68
C THR A 312 0.87 -16.34 24.06
N ALA A 313 0.26 -15.93 22.93
CA ALA A 313 -0.74 -16.71 22.22
C ALA A 313 -0.23 -17.21 20.87
N VAL A 314 -0.64 -18.43 20.49
CA VAL A 314 -0.41 -19.05 19.18
C VAL A 314 -1.77 -19.24 18.50
N LEU A 315 -1.90 -18.79 17.27
CA LEU A 315 -3.10 -18.99 16.43
C LEU A 315 -2.96 -20.29 15.65
N ARG A 316 -3.99 -21.15 15.62
CA ARG A 316 -3.94 -22.39 14.83
C ARG A 316 -4.11 -22.13 13.33
N PRO A 317 -3.50 -22.94 12.45
CA PRO A 317 -3.56 -22.72 11.01
C PRO A 317 -4.99 -22.86 10.47
N GLU A 318 -5.79 -23.79 10.97
CA GLU A 318 -7.20 -23.96 10.56
C GLU A 318 -8.06 -22.77 10.99
N GLU A 319 -7.88 -22.29 12.22
CA GLU A 319 -8.60 -21.13 12.77
C GLU A 319 -8.32 -19.86 11.96
N GLN A 320 -7.08 -19.68 11.50
CA GLN A 320 -6.71 -18.59 10.61
C GLN A 320 -7.42 -18.68 9.24
N VAL A 321 -7.46 -19.87 8.63
CA VAL A 321 -8.12 -20.08 7.33
C VAL A 321 -9.62 -19.78 7.46
N GLU A 322 -10.28 -20.37 8.45
CA GLU A 322 -11.69 -20.11 8.74
C GLU A 322 -11.94 -18.60 8.98
N ALA A 323 -11.08 -17.93 9.76
CA ALA A 323 -11.23 -16.50 10.04
C ALA A 323 -11.09 -15.62 8.81
N ARG A 324 -10.13 -15.91 7.92
CA ARG A 324 -9.93 -15.21 6.65
C ARG A 324 -11.16 -15.38 5.75
N ASP A 325 -11.64 -16.60 5.61
CA ASP A 325 -12.70 -16.92 4.64
C ASP A 325 -14.05 -16.31 5.07
N LEU A 326 -14.37 -16.35 6.36
CA LEU A 326 -15.54 -15.67 6.93
C LEU A 326 -15.48 -14.14 6.77
N TYR A 327 -14.32 -13.52 7.02
CA TYR A 327 -14.11 -12.09 6.78
C TYR A 327 -14.22 -11.74 5.30
N TRP A 328 -13.62 -12.56 4.43
CA TRP A 328 -13.65 -12.35 2.99
C TRP A 328 -15.06 -12.46 2.42
N GLU A 329 -15.87 -13.42 2.85
CA GLU A 329 -17.27 -13.51 2.45
C GLU A 329 -18.06 -12.24 2.82
N ALA A 330 -17.89 -11.76 4.06
CA ALA A 330 -18.58 -10.57 4.56
C ALA A 330 -18.23 -9.29 3.75
N ILE A 331 -16.95 -9.08 3.42
CA ILE A 331 -16.51 -7.85 2.73
C ILE A 331 -16.60 -7.92 1.20
N SER A 332 -16.46 -9.09 0.59
CA SER A 332 -16.53 -9.26 -0.87
C SER A 332 -17.97 -9.22 -1.40
N GLY A 333 -18.94 -9.66 -0.59
CA GLY A 333 -20.35 -9.66 -0.95
C GLY A 333 -20.71 -10.64 -2.07
N LEU A 334 -19.93 -11.72 -2.24
CA LEU A 334 -20.10 -12.75 -3.28
C LEU A 334 -21.49 -13.43 -3.29
N ASN A 335 -22.28 -13.25 -2.22
CA ASN A 335 -23.61 -13.84 -2.04
C ASN A 335 -24.75 -12.80 -1.89
N LYS A 336 -24.67 -11.64 -2.56
CA LYS A 336 -25.68 -10.55 -2.51
C LYS A 336 -26.99 -10.85 -3.28
N GLY A 337 -27.72 -11.86 -2.80
CA GLY A 337 -29.11 -12.11 -3.17
C GLY A 337 -30.09 -11.41 -2.21
N SER A 338 -30.67 -10.30 -2.64
CA SER A 338 -31.66 -9.45 -1.95
C SER A 338 -31.17 -8.66 -0.72
N LYS A 339 -31.43 -7.35 -0.74
CA LYS A 339 -31.28 -6.46 0.42
C LYS A 339 -32.47 -6.68 1.35
N SER A 340 -32.21 -7.27 2.51
CA SER A 340 -33.19 -7.66 3.53
C SER A 340 -32.60 -7.33 4.90
N GLU A 341 -33.42 -7.17 5.94
CA GLU A 341 -32.92 -7.01 7.32
C GLU A 341 -31.99 -8.18 7.72
N SER A 342 -32.26 -9.37 7.18
CA SER A 342 -31.41 -10.57 7.31
C SER A 342 -29.99 -10.45 6.74
N GLU A 343 -29.68 -9.43 5.92
CA GLU A 343 -28.31 -9.18 5.43
C GLU A 343 -27.43 -8.66 6.57
N GLY A 344 -27.97 -7.85 7.50
CA GLY A 344 -27.24 -7.33 8.65
C GLY A 344 -26.88 -8.44 9.65
N ASP A 345 -27.83 -9.32 9.96
CA ASP A 345 -27.62 -10.44 10.89
C ASP A 345 -26.58 -11.45 10.36
N ARG A 346 -26.63 -11.76 9.05
CA ARG A 346 -25.62 -12.61 8.39
C ARG A 346 -24.23 -11.98 8.44
N LEU A 347 -24.12 -10.67 8.21
CA LEU A 347 -22.83 -9.97 8.29
C LEU A 347 -22.30 -9.98 9.73
N GLU A 348 -23.15 -9.80 10.75
CA GLU A 348 -22.77 -9.98 12.14
C GLU A 348 -22.28 -11.41 12.43
N GLU A 349 -22.99 -12.43 11.96
CA GLU A 349 -22.61 -13.85 12.15
C GLU A 349 -21.22 -14.16 11.55
N LEU A 350 -21.00 -13.81 10.29
CA LEU A 350 -19.73 -14.01 9.59
C LEU A 350 -18.56 -13.29 10.32
N LEU A 351 -18.76 -12.02 10.68
CA LEU A 351 -17.72 -11.22 11.32
C LEU A 351 -17.44 -11.66 12.76
N ARG A 352 -18.47 -12.05 13.53
CA ARG A 352 -18.29 -12.66 14.86
C ARG A 352 -17.53 -13.98 14.76
N GLY A 353 -17.85 -14.83 13.79
CA GLY A 353 -17.13 -16.08 13.54
C GLY A 353 -15.66 -15.84 13.20
N SER A 354 -15.38 -14.85 12.34
CA SER A 354 -14.01 -14.43 12.01
C SER A 354 -13.23 -13.96 13.25
N ILE A 355 -13.82 -13.07 14.05
CA ILE A 355 -13.22 -12.55 15.30
C ILE A 355 -13.00 -13.67 16.33
N GLN A 356 -13.90 -14.65 16.41
CA GLN A 356 -13.77 -15.78 17.34
C GLN A 356 -12.58 -16.66 16.99
N ARG A 357 -12.32 -16.89 15.70
CA ARG A 357 -11.21 -17.74 15.24
C ARG A 357 -9.88 -17.01 15.12
N ASN A 358 -9.86 -15.74 14.71
CA ASN A 358 -8.67 -14.89 14.77
C ASN A 358 -8.97 -13.59 15.55
N PRO A 359 -8.81 -13.60 16.88
CA PRO A 359 -9.06 -12.42 17.71
C PRO A 359 -7.94 -11.37 17.67
N PHE A 360 -6.86 -11.62 16.91
CA PHE A 360 -5.62 -10.84 16.93
C PHE A 360 -5.51 -9.79 15.80
N VAL A 361 -6.53 -9.71 14.92
CA VAL A 361 -6.60 -8.73 13.81
C VAL A 361 -7.77 -7.77 14.04
N GLY A 362 -7.60 -6.50 13.66
CA GLY A 362 -8.54 -5.44 14.03
C GLY A 362 -9.64 -5.19 13.01
N GLU A 363 -9.39 -5.46 11.74
CA GLU A 363 -10.26 -5.12 10.62
C GLU A 363 -11.66 -5.77 10.70
N PRO A 364 -11.81 -7.08 11.04
CA PRO A 364 -13.12 -7.68 11.28
C PRO A 364 -13.93 -6.95 12.34
N ARG A 365 -13.29 -6.44 13.40
CA ARG A 365 -13.96 -5.68 14.48
C ARG A 365 -14.37 -4.29 14.02
N VAL A 366 -13.51 -3.61 13.26
CA VAL A 366 -13.82 -2.31 12.67
C VAL A 366 -15.07 -2.41 11.78
N VAL A 367 -15.13 -3.40 10.88
CA VAL A 367 -16.32 -3.56 10.02
C VAL A 367 -17.55 -4.07 10.78
N LEU A 368 -17.38 -4.87 11.85
CA LEU A 368 -18.50 -5.23 12.74
C LEU A 368 -19.06 -4.01 13.50
N GLY A 369 -18.19 -3.12 13.97
CA GLY A 369 -18.59 -1.83 14.55
C GLY A 369 -19.42 -0.98 13.59
N GLN A 370 -19.11 -1.04 12.29
CA GLN A 370 -19.92 -0.38 11.25
C GLN A 370 -21.29 -1.04 11.06
N VAL A 371 -21.39 -2.37 11.12
CA VAL A 371 -22.69 -3.08 11.09
C VAL A 371 -23.56 -2.63 12.28
N TYR A 372 -22.98 -2.58 13.48
CA TYR A 372 -23.67 -2.12 14.69
C TYR A 372 -24.10 -0.65 14.63
N LEU A 373 -23.31 0.23 14.04
CA LEU A 373 -23.71 1.62 13.77
C LEU A 373 -24.90 1.69 12.80
N GLY A 374 -24.91 0.84 11.77
CA GLY A 374 -26.05 0.68 10.85
C GLY A 374 -27.34 0.22 11.54
N GLN A 375 -27.22 -0.65 12.55
CA GLN A 375 -28.32 -1.16 13.37
C GLN A 375 -28.70 -0.24 14.56
N GLY A 376 -27.97 0.86 14.80
CA GLY A 376 -28.19 1.74 15.96
C GLY A 376 -27.73 1.16 17.31
N ARG A 377 -26.91 0.12 17.29
CA ARG A 377 -26.34 -0.56 18.47
C ARG A 377 -25.02 0.10 18.87
N PHE A 378 -25.14 1.33 19.38
CA PHE A 378 -23.98 2.21 19.60
C PHE A 378 -22.99 1.67 20.64
N GLU A 379 -23.47 1.02 21.69
CA GLU A 379 -22.63 0.44 22.75
C GLU A 379 -21.78 -0.75 22.26
N GLU A 380 -22.34 -1.65 21.45
CA GLU A 380 -21.56 -2.68 20.76
C GLU A 380 -20.59 -2.08 19.75
N ALA A 381 -21.04 -1.09 18.97
CA ALA A 381 -20.19 -0.43 17.98
C ALA A 381 -18.98 0.26 18.61
N GLU A 382 -19.15 0.87 19.78
CA GLU A 382 -18.08 1.52 20.54
C GLU A 382 -17.02 0.49 20.92
N ARG A 383 -17.41 -0.63 21.54
CA ARG A 383 -16.49 -1.70 21.94
C ARG A 383 -15.71 -2.29 20.77
N GLU A 384 -16.39 -2.69 19.69
CA GLU A 384 -15.69 -3.31 18.55
C GLU A 384 -14.83 -2.30 17.78
N SER A 385 -15.25 -1.05 17.65
CA SER A 385 -14.41 0.00 17.04
C SER A 385 -13.19 0.33 17.89
N GLU A 386 -13.31 0.31 19.21
CA GLU A 386 -12.21 0.58 20.15
C GLU A 386 -11.16 -0.53 20.14
N VAL A 387 -11.58 -1.80 20.27
CA VAL A 387 -10.68 -2.96 20.20
C VAL A 387 -10.09 -3.12 18.80
N GLY A 388 -10.87 -2.89 17.73
CA GLY A 388 -10.39 -2.92 16.36
C GLY A 388 -9.30 -1.88 16.10
N LEU A 389 -9.53 -0.63 16.55
CA LEU A 389 -8.53 0.44 16.48
C LEU A 389 -7.26 0.08 17.29
N ARG A 390 -7.42 -0.46 18.51
CA ARG A 390 -6.29 -0.89 19.34
C ARG A 390 -5.42 -1.92 18.63
N LEU A 391 -6.00 -2.98 18.08
CA LEU A 391 -5.26 -4.03 17.37
C LEU A 391 -4.52 -3.50 16.13
N ILE A 392 -5.15 -2.64 15.32
CA ILE A 392 -4.50 -2.03 14.14
C ILE A 392 -3.30 -1.16 14.57
N LEU A 393 -3.42 -0.44 15.69
CA LEU A 393 -2.31 0.35 16.23
C LEU A 393 -1.20 -0.54 16.79
N GLU A 394 -1.51 -1.62 17.50
CA GLU A 394 -0.54 -2.58 18.06
C GLU A 394 0.29 -3.29 16.97
N TRP A 395 -0.32 -3.61 15.83
CA TRP A 395 0.40 -4.18 14.70
C TRP A 395 1.31 -3.17 13.99
N GLY A 396 0.87 -1.92 13.84
CA GLY A 396 1.57 -0.92 13.01
C GLY A 396 1.47 -1.17 11.50
N SER A 397 0.77 -2.22 11.09
CA SER A 397 0.49 -2.64 9.71
C SER A 397 -0.94 -3.22 9.61
N PRO A 398 -1.57 -3.25 8.43
CA PRO A 398 -2.89 -3.85 8.24
C PRO A 398 -2.77 -5.33 7.83
N TRP A 399 -3.67 -6.17 8.32
CA TRP A 399 -3.91 -7.51 7.79
C TRP A 399 -4.64 -7.46 6.44
N ASP A 400 -5.64 -6.56 6.30
CA ASP A 400 -6.29 -6.29 5.02
C ASP A 400 -5.60 -5.14 4.27
N LYS A 401 -4.65 -5.52 3.41
CA LYS A 401 -3.77 -4.59 2.69
C LYS A 401 -4.42 -3.91 1.47
N ARG A 402 -5.73 -4.02 1.29
CA ARG A 402 -6.49 -3.26 0.27
C ARG A 402 -6.69 -1.80 0.67
N MET A 403 -6.39 -1.45 1.92
CA MET A 403 -6.35 -0.09 2.46
C MET A 403 -5.06 0.10 3.26
N SER A 404 -4.52 1.32 3.29
CA SER A 404 -3.32 1.61 4.09
C SER A 404 -3.64 1.56 5.58
N TRP A 405 -2.59 1.42 6.41
CA TRP A 405 -2.71 1.48 7.86
C TRP A 405 -3.36 2.80 8.33
N GLU A 406 -2.96 3.93 7.76
CA GLU A 406 -3.52 5.26 8.04
C GLU A 406 -5.01 5.32 7.68
N GLY A 407 -5.41 4.69 6.57
CA GLY A 407 -6.81 4.59 6.14
C GLY A 407 -7.66 3.78 7.11
N TRP A 408 -7.17 2.62 7.55
CA TRP A 408 -7.83 1.79 8.56
C TRP A 408 -7.94 2.50 9.92
N VAL A 409 -6.86 3.12 10.39
CA VAL A 409 -6.86 3.93 11.63
C VAL A 409 -7.82 5.12 11.53
N ALA A 410 -7.87 5.80 10.38
CA ALA A 410 -8.81 6.90 10.17
C ALA A 410 -10.27 6.41 10.20
N TRP A 411 -10.58 5.29 9.55
CA TRP A 411 -11.92 4.72 9.54
C TRP A 411 -12.37 4.26 10.91
N ALA A 412 -11.56 3.46 11.61
CA ALA A 412 -11.86 2.98 12.96
C ALA A 412 -12.10 4.14 13.95
N ARG A 413 -11.34 5.22 13.85
CA ARG A 413 -11.56 6.44 14.65
C ARG A 413 -12.87 7.16 14.31
N VAL A 414 -13.30 7.17 13.05
CA VAL A 414 -14.61 7.72 12.64
C VAL A 414 -15.74 6.88 13.23
N LEU A 415 -15.65 5.55 13.17
CA LEU A 415 -16.65 4.65 13.76
C LEU A 415 -16.74 4.82 15.28
N LEU A 416 -15.60 4.82 15.97
CA LEU A 416 -15.54 5.01 17.43
C LEU A 416 -16.11 6.36 17.87
N MET A 417 -15.79 7.44 17.15
CA MET A 417 -16.38 8.76 17.37
C MET A 417 -17.90 8.74 17.18
N LYS A 418 -18.38 8.09 16.10
CA LYS A 418 -19.82 8.01 15.78
C LYS A 418 -20.61 7.17 16.77
N ALA A 419 -20.00 6.10 17.30
CA ALA A 419 -20.56 5.29 18.37
C ALA A 419 -20.70 6.10 19.68
N LYS A 420 -19.62 6.78 20.10
CA LYS A 420 -19.62 7.65 21.29
C LYS A 420 -20.60 8.85 21.18
N GLU A 421 -20.78 9.38 19.98
CA GLU A 421 -21.80 10.40 19.68
C GLU A 421 -23.24 9.85 19.57
N LYS A 422 -23.42 8.52 19.58
CA LYS A 422 -24.67 7.81 19.29
C LYS A 422 -25.35 8.30 18.01
N SER A 423 -24.55 8.48 16.96
CA SER A 423 -25.03 9.00 15.67
C SER A 423 -24.47 8.23 14.48
N TRP A 424 -25.33 7.84 13.54
CA TRP A 424 -24.93 7.23 12.27
C TRP A 424 -25.73 7.79 11.09
N PRO A 425 -25.11 8.15 9.95
CA PRO A 425 -25.82 8.73 8.83
C PRO A 425 -26.80 7.75 8.17
N GLN A 426 -28.02 8.22 7.91
CA GLN A 426 -29.11 7.44 7.31
C GLN A 426 -29.18 7.55 5.77
N SER A 427 -28.13 8.06 5.13
CA SER A 427 -28.06 8.23 3.67
C SER A 427 -26.64 8.03 3.16
N SER A 428 -26.51 7.53 1.93
CA SER A 428 -25.21 7.28 1.30
C SER A 428 -24.34 8.54 1.21
N TRP A 429 -24.96 9.69 0.93
CA TRP A 429 -24.28 11.00 0.99
C TRP A 429 -23.83 11.37 2.41
N GLY A 430 -24.60 11.01 3.43
CA GLY A 430 -24.19 11.17 4.82
C GLY A 430 -22.95 10.33 5.16
N ILE A 431 -22.86 9.11 4.65
CA ILE A 431 -21.69 8.24 4.79
C ILE A 431 -20.46 8.81 4.05
N LEU A 432 -20.62 9.23 2.79
CA LEU A 432 -19.53 9.85 2.01
C LEU A 432 -19.02 11.17 2.62
N ASN A 433 -19.85 11.85 3.42
CA ASN A 433 -19.49 13.07 4.14
C ASN A 433 -18.88 12.80 5.54
N LEU A 434 -18.75 11.55 5.98
CA LEU A 434 -18.00 11.22 7.20
C LEU A 434 -16.53 11.60 6.99
N GLY A 435 -16.03 12.50 7.84
CA GLY A 435 -14.69 13.09 7.69
C GLY A 435 -14.69 14.53 7.15
N LEU A 436 -15.81 15.04 6.63
CA LEU A 436 -15.97 16.48 6.44
C LEU A 436 -16.05 17.17 7.80
N VAL A 437 -14.92 17.71 8.22
CA VAL A 437 -14.73 18.41 9.50
C VAL A 437 -15.75 19.54 9.65
N ARG A 438 -16.73 19.36 10.55
CA ARG A 438 -17.63 20.46 10.95
C ARG A 438 -17.07 21.34 12.07
N ASP A 439 -16.20 20.81 12.96
CA ASP A 439 -15.88 21.49 14.24
C ASP A 439 -14.41 21.57 14.70
N PHE A 440 -13.41 21.09 13.93
CA PHE A 440 -11.99 21.12 14.37
C PHE A 440 -11.37 22.53 14.45
N ILE A 441 -12.06 23.57 13.99
CA ILE A 441 -11.56 24.96 13.98
C ILE A 441 -11.58 25.61 15.39
N TRP A 442 -12.32 25.07 16.35
CA TRP A 442 -12.68 25.79 17.58
C TRP A 442 -11.70 25.69 18.77
N ARG A 443 -10.69 24.81 18.77
CA ARG A 443 -9.88 24.52 19.97
C ARG A 443 -8.39 24.89 19.92
N THR A 444 -7.84 25.34 18.79
CA THR A 444 -6.36 25.44 18.62
C THR A 444 -5.80 26.74 18.01
N LEU A 445 -6.58 27.84 17.92
CA LEU A 445 -6.09 29.12 17.38
C LEU A 445 -6.06 30.27 18.42
N PRO A 446 -4.89 30.92 18.64
CA PRO A 446 -4.78 32.06 19.54
C PRO A 446 -5.52 33.30 19.00
N HIS A 447 -6.18 34.03 19.90
CA HIS A 447 -7.09 35.12 19.57
C HIS A 447 -6.37 36.40 19.12
N SER A 448 -6.00 36.51 17.83
CA SER A 448 -5.51 37.77 17.25
C SER A 448 -6.60 38.52 16.44
N ARG A 449 -6.70 39.84 16.63
CA ARG A 449 -7.78 40.67 16.07
C ARG A 449 -7.76 40.78 14.53
N SER A 450 -6.64 40.44 13.88
CA SER A 450 -6.49 40.52 12.42
C SER A 450 -7.43 39.57 11.66
N ASN A 451 -7.89 38.49 12.30
CA ASN A 451 -8.53 37.39 11.61
C ASN A 451 -10.04 37.60 11.31
N ARG A 452 -10.66 38.67 11.87
CA ARG A 452 -12.12 38.91 11.77
C ARG A 452 -12.69 39.03 10.35
N ARG A 453 -11.89 39.31 9.32
CA ARG A 453 -12.36 39.31 7.91
C ARG A 453 -12.50 37.88 7.36
N SER A 454 -11.54 37.00 7.62
CA SER A 454 -11.59 35.58 7.27
C SER A 454 -12.76 34.86 7.98
N TYR A 455 -13.14 35.30 9.18
CA TYR A 455 -14.22 34.68 9.96
C TYR A 455 -15.62 34.89 9.32
N ARG A 456 -15.81 35.93 8.48
CA ARG A 456 -17.08 36.12 7.74
C ARG A 456 -17.21 35.15 6.55
N PHE A 457 -16.09 34.63 6.04
CA PHE A 457 -16.05 33.68 4.91
C PHE A 457 -16.60 32.30 5.31
N PHE A 458 -16.24 31.80 6.48
CA PHE A 458 -16.77 30.52 7.01
C PHE A 458 -18.24 30.63 7.43
N LEU A 459 -18.65 31.75 8.02
CA LEU A 459 -20.07 31.98 8.37
C LEU A 459 -21.00 31.96 7.15
N SER A 460 -20.56 32.44 5.98
CA SER A 460 -21.35 32.31 4.74
C SER A 460 -21.47 30.86 4.26
N VAL A 461 -20.47 30.00 4.48
CA VAL A 461 -20.49 28.59 4.04
C VAL A 461 -21.46 27.77 4.90
N SER A 462 -21.45 27.95 6.22
CA SER A 462 -22.39 27.25 7.12
C SER A 462 -23.85 27.66 6.89
N PHE A 463 -24.11 28.89 6.46
CA PHE A 463 -25.46 29.37 6.12
C PHE A 463 -26.02 28.74 4.82
N MET A 464 -25.18 28.17 3.95
CA MET A 464 -25.63 27.55 2.69
C MET A 464 -26.49 26.30 2.89
N VAL A 465 -26.47 25.68 4.07
CA VAL A 465 -27.27 24.48 4.38
C VAL A 465 -28.75 24.82 4.66
N GLN A 466 -29.11 26.11 4.74
CA GLN A 466 -30.44 26.56 5.14
C GLN A 466 -31.16 27.39 4.04
N ALA A 467 -30.54 27.58 2.89
CA ALA A 467 -31.14 28.25 1.72
C ALA A 467 -31.81 27.23 0.78
N GLY A 468 -33.05 27.52 0.38
CA GLY A 468 -33.84 26.61 -0.47
C GLY A 468 -33.36 26.54 -1.94
N PRO A 469 -33.94 25.67 -2.76
CA PRO A 469 -33.47 25.37 -4.14
C PRO A 469 -33.50 26.56 -5.13
N LYS A 470 -33.99 27.73 -4.73
CA LYS A 470 -34.00 28.94 -5.57
C LYS A 470 -32.67 29.70 -5.58
N ASP A 471 -31.82 29.53 -4.56
CA ASP A 471 -30.57 30.28 -4.43
C ASP A 471 -29.34 29.55 -5.03
N LEU A 472 -29.51 28.26 -5.37
CA LEU A 472 -28.46 27.39 -5.92
C LEU A 472 -27.67 28.01 -7.11
N PRO A 473 -28.30 28.63 -8.13
CA PRO A 473 -27.57 29.19 -9.28
C PRO A 473 -26.67 30.38 -8.90
N ILE A 474 -27.08 31.18 -7.90
CA ILE A 474 -26.32 32.33 -7.41
C ILE A 474 -25.15 31.84 -6.55
N ILE A 475 -25.39 30.82 -5.72
CA ILE A 475 -24.37 30.15 -4.91
C ILE A 475 -23.32 29.47 -5.81
N ALA A 476 -23.71 28.75 -6.86
CA ALA A 476 -22.81 28.10 -7.81
C ALA A 476 -21.93 29.12 -8.57
N ARG A 477 -22.51 30.23 -9.06
CA ARG A 477 -21.74 31.33 -9.68
C ARG A 477 -20.77 31.99 -8.72
N THR A 478 -21.13 32.11 -7.44
CA THR A 478 -20.26 32.70 -6.41
C THR A 478 -19.13 31.75 -6.04
N ALA A 479 -19.43 30.46 -5.84
CA ALA A 479 -18.44 29.41 -5.59
C ALA A 479 -17.45 29.27 -6.75
N GLY A 480 -17.91 29.30 -8.00
CA GLY A 480 -17.04 29.27 -9.19
C GLY A 480 -16.07 30.46 -9.25
N ARG A 481 -16.53 31.68 -8.95
CA ARG A 481 -15.66 32.88 -8.87
C ARG A 481 -14.62 32.79 -7.76
N PHE A 482 -14.95 32.18 -6.61
CA PHE A 482 -13.99 31.99 -5.52
C PHE A 482 -13.04 30.81 -5.74
N ALA A 483 -13.48 29.72 -6.36
CA ALA A 483 -12.64 28.61 -6.79
C ALA A 483 -11.61 29.07 -7.83
N GLY A 484 -12.02 29.87 -8.83
CA GLY A 484 -11.09 30.50 -9.79
C GLY A 484 -10.04 31.39 -9.11
N ARG A 485 -10.40 32.12 -8.04
CA ARG A 485 -9.43 32.89 -7.24
C ARG A 485 -8.49 32.01 -6.42
N ALA A 486 -8.97 30.93 -5.81
CA ALA A 486 -8.13 29.99 -5.07
C ALA A 486 -7.14 29.27 -5.99
N ILE A 487 -7.60 28.82 -7.17
CA ILE A 487 -6.75 28.26 -8.23
C ILE A 487 -5.72 29.29 -8.70
N GLY A 488 -6.12 30.56 -8.86
CA GLY A 488 -5.19 31.66 -9.17
C GLY A 488 -4.08 31.84 -8.12
N TYR A 489 -4.39 31.76 -6.82
CA TYR A 489 -3.36 31.79 -5.77
C TYR A 489 -2.45 30.55 -5.79
N VAL A 490 -2.99 29.37 -6.06
CA VAL A 490 -2.20 28.13 -6.19
C VAL A 490 -1.29 28.19 -7.43
N GLN A 491 -1.76 28.76 -8.55
CA GLN A 491 -0.94 28.99 -9.74
C GLN A 491 0.13 30.07 -9.53
N LEU A 492 -0.16 31.13 -8.76
CA LEU A 492 0.84 32.12 -8.33
C LEU A 492 1.94 31.49 -7.46
N ALA A 493 1.57 30.63 -6.50
CA ALA A 493 2.53 29.87 -5.71
C ALA A 493 3.35 28.91 -6.59
N ARG A 494 2.71 28.22 -7.55
CA ARG A 494 3.40 27.33 -8.50
C ARG A 494 4.38 28.08 -9.39
N GLY A 495 4.02 29.27 -9.88
CA GLY A 495 4.92 30.14 -10.65
C GLY A 495 6.11 30.67 -9.85
N GLN A 496 5.95 30.89 -8.53
CA GLN A 496 7.08 31.20 -7.65
C GLN A 496 8.00 29.98 -7.44
N PHE A 497 7.46 28.75 -7.37
CA PHE A 497 8.26 27.52 -7.36
C PHE A 497 8.96 27.26 -8.69
N ASP A 498 8.31 27.49 -9.83
CA ASP A 498 8.90 27.32 -11.17
C ASP A 498 10.05 28.32 -11.39
N SER A 499 9.95 29.54 -10.85
CA SER A 499 11.03 30.53 -10.84
C SER A 499 12.25 30.09 -10.02
N VAL A 500 12.10 29.17 -9.06
CA VAL A 500 13.20 28.60 -8.26
C VAL A 500 13.73 27.30 -8.89
N MET A 501 12.87 26.53 -9.55
CA MET A 501 13.23 25.31 -10.30
C MET A 501 13.99 25.58 -11.62
N GLN A 502 13.83 26.75 -12.24
CA GLN A 502 14.39 27.00 -13.58
C GLN A 502 15.91 27.25 -13.65
N GLN A 503 16.64 27.27 -12.53
CA GLN A 503 18.11 27.35 -12.56
C GLN A 503 18.76 25.97 -12.41
N THR A 504 19.27 25.47 -13.54
CA THR A 504 20.44 24.57 -13.74
C THR A 504 20.30 23.07 -14.07
N GLN A 505 19.12 22.43 -14.16
CA GLN A 505 19.08 20.98 -14.55
C GLN A 505 18.28 20.63 -15.83
N ALA A 506 17.07 21.14 -16.05
CA ALA A 506 16.21 20.64 -17.15
C ALA A 506 16.78 20.80 -18.58
N ARG A 507 17.53 21.89 -18.86
CA ARG A 507 18.13 22.13 -20.18
C ARG A 507 19.36 21.26 -20.47
N GLN A 508 20.06 20.80 -19.44
CA GLN A 508 21.21 19.90 -19.59
C GLN A 508 20.73 18.52 -20.06
N VAL A 509 19.75 17.96 -19.34
CA VAL A 509 19.16 16.64 -19.64
C VAL A 509 18.51 16.60 -21.02
N HIS A 510 17.77 17.64 -21.42
CA HIS A 510 17.12 17.65 -22.74
C HIS A 510 18.12 17.74 -23.90
N LYS A 511 19.28 18.36 -23.68
CA LYS A 511 20.37 18.39 -24.66
C LYS A 511 21.06 17.03 -24.76
N GLU A 512 21.42 16.42 -23.64
CA GLU A 512 22.03 15.08 -23.61
C GLU A 512 21.10 13.99 -24.19
N LEU A 513 19.79 14.14 -24.02
CA LEU A 513 18.78 13.28 -24.66
C LEU A 513 18.70 13.47 -26.18
N GLN A 514 18.83 14.70 -26.70
CA GLN A 514 18.87 14.90 -28.16
C GLN A 514 20.20 14.47 -28.78
N ASP A 515 21.33 14.73 -28.11
CA ASP A 515 22.66 14.31 -28.59
C ASP A 515 22.76 12.77 -28.66
N THR A 516 22.15 12.04 -27.72
CA THR A 516 22.08 10.56 -27.75
C THR A 516 21.15 10.03 -28.84
N ILE A 517 19.99 10.65 -29.10
CA ILE A 517 19.10 10.27 -30.21
C ILE A 517 19.79 10.48 -31.57
N ALA A 518 20.49 11.61 -31.75
CA ALA A 518 21.23 11.89 -32.99
C ALA A 518 22.36 10.86 -33.27
N GLN A 519 23.05 10.39 -32.23
CA GLN A 519 24.03 9.30 -32.36
C GLN A 519 23.36 7.97 -32.77
N LEU A 520 22.17 7.67 -32.22
CA LEU A 520 21.41 6.46 -32.55
C LEU A 520 20.91 6.45 -34.00
N GLU A 521 20.50 7.61 -34.53
CA GLU A 521 20.13 7.74 -35.94
C GLU A 521 21.33 7.64 -36.90
N ALA A 522 22.50 8.16 -36.50
CA ALA A 522 23.74 7.98 -37.25
C ALA A 522 24.13 6.49 -37.37
N ILE A 523 24.11 5.74 -36.26
CA ILE A 523 24.36 4.29 -36.25
C ILE A 523 23.34 3.54 -37.14
N ARG A 524 22.06 3.93 -37.09
CA ARG A 524 21.00 3.34 -37.93
C ARG A 524 21.21 3.59 -39.43
N HIS A 525 21.85 4.70 -39.80
CA HIS A 525 22.20 5.01 -41.18
C HIS A 525 23.47 4.28 -41.65
N GLU A 526 24.49 4.13 -40.80
CA GLU A 526 25.68 3.32 -41.13
C GLU A 526 25.32 1.85 -41.38
N ILE A 527 24.51 1.24 -40.52
CA ILE A 527 24.09 -0.18 -40.65
C ILE A 527 23.34 -0.45 -41.97
N ARG A 528 22.61 0.54 -42.51
CA ARG A 528 21.93 0.43 -43.82
C ARG A 528 22.86 0.56 -45.03
N SER A 529 24.11 1.00 -44.85
CA SER A 529 25.11 1.07 -45.91
C SER A 529 25.91 -0.23 -46.10
N ILE A 530 25.83 -1.17 -45.13
CA ILE A 530 26.62 -2.41 -45.11
C ILE A 530 25.71 -3.66 -45.18
N SER A 531 24.96 -3.81 -46.29
CA SER A 531 24.59 -5.14 -46.79
C SER A 531 24.11 -5.08 -48.24
N LEU A 532 24.92 -5.58 -49.17
CA LEU A 532 24.66 -5.51 -50.60
C LEU A 532 25.06 -6.84 -51.27
N MET A 533 24.19 -7.87 -51.21
CA MET A 533 24.11 -8.98 -52.18
C MET A 533 22.89 -9.90 -51.93
N ASN A 534 22.28 -10.39 -53.01
CA ASN A 534 21.05 -11.21 -53.00
C ASN A 534 21.31 -12.69 -52.62
N PRO A 535 20.45 -13.35 -51.82
CA PRO A 535 20.41 -14.80 -51.71
C PRO A 535 19.70 -15.45 -52.91
N GLY A 536 20.21 -16.62 -53.33
CA GLY A 536 19.73 -17.37 -54.50
C GLY A 536 18.50 -18.25 -54.26
N PRO A 537 18.05 -19.01 -55.28
CA PRO A 537 16.71 -19.61 -55.32
C PRO A 537 16.44 -20.77 -54.34
N MET A 538 17.42 -21.17 -53.52
CA MET A 538 17.25 -22.26 -52.55
C MET A 538 16.63 -21.81 -51.22
N THR A 539 16.68 -20.51 -50.89
CA THR A 539 16.12 -19.96 -49.64
C THR A 539 14.64 -19.56 -49.77
N ARG A 540 14.06 -19.60 -50.98
CA ARG A 540 12.68 -19.16 -51.25
C ARG A 540 11.63 -20.26 -51.08
N ARG A 541 12.00 -21.43 -50.52
CA ARG A 541 11.15 -22.63 -50.42
C ARG A 541 11.02 -23.18 -49.00
N LEU A 542 11.35 -22.37 -47.99
CA LEU A 542 11.26 -22.68 -46.56
C LEU A 542 10.40 -21.67 -45.78
N ILE A 543 9.64 -20.82 -46.47
CA ILE A 543 8.78 -19.79 -45.85
C ILE A 543 7.30 -20.00 -46.23
N ASP A 544 7.02 -20.57 -47.41
CA ASP A 544 5.67 -20.98 -47.83
C ASP A 544 5.58 -22.51 -47.88
N ASP A 545 5.37 -23.14 -46.71
CA ASP A 545 4.52 -24.33 -46.50
C ASP A 545 4.76 -24.93 -45.10
N HIS A 546 3.93 -24.57 -44.13
CA HIS A 546 3.36 -25.51 -43.16
C HIS A 546 2.23 -24.84 -42.35
N ILE A 547 1.05 -24.72 -42.99
CA ILE A 547 -0.21 -24.83 -42.26
C ILE A 547 -0.54 -26.32 -42.18
N ASN A 548 -0.52 -26.84 -40.95
CA ASN A 548 -1.05 -28.12 -40.46
C ASN A 548 -0.66 -29.46 -41.14
N THR A 549 0.04 -30.26 -40.32
CA THR A 549 -0.03 -31.74 -40.18
C THR A 549 0.51 -32.65 -41.28
N SER A 550 1.47 -33.49 -40.87
CA SER A 550 1.79 -34.78 -41.48
C SER A 550 1.29 -35.92 -40.60
N ASN A 551 0.37 -36.74 -41.12
CA ASN A 551 0.19 -38.12 -40.65
C ASN A 551 0.84 -39.05 -41.67
N ASP A 552 1.48 -40.13 -41.22
CA ASP A 552 1.04 -41.50 -41.51
C ASP A 552 2.08 -42.55 -41.09
N LYS A 553 1.58 -43.60 -40.43
CA LYS A 553 1.74 -44.98 -40.90
C LYS A 553 0.53 -45.82 -40.49
N ASP A 554 -0.06 -46.47 -41.50
CA ASP A 554 -0.82 -47.72 -41.51
C ASP A 554 -1.64 -48.12 -40.25
N ASP A 555 -2.98 -48.24 -40.39
CA ASP A 555 -3.54 -49.52 -40.86
C ASP A 555 -5.04 -49.43 -41.29
N THR A 556 -5.57 -50.55 -41.78
CA THR A 556 -6.67 -50.66 -42.76
C THR A 556 -8.13 -50.56 -42.24
N CYS A 557 -9.03 -49.98 -43.07
CA CYS A 557 -10.39 -50.48 -43.44
C CYS A 557 -11.71 -49.78 -42.94
N ASN A 558 -12.65 -49.69 -43.90
CA ASN A 558 -14.13 -49.71 -43.83
C ASN A 558 -15.04 -48.43 -43.83
N THR A 559 -15.72 -48.26 -44.98
CA THR A 559 -17.15 -47.90 -45.21
C THR A 559 -17.78 -46.57 -44.75
N GLY A 560 -18.26 -45.78 -45.73
CA GLY A 560 -19.72 -45.64 -45.92
C GLY A 560 -20.38 -44.24 -45.98
N HIS A 561 -20.71 -43.77 -47.21
CA HIS A 561 -21.86 -42.88 -47.56
C HIS A 561 -21.88 -41.42 -47.03
N GLN A 562 -22.50 -40.40 -47.64
CA GLN A 562 -23.20 -40.24 -48.94
C GLN A 562 -23.18 -38.75 -49.41
N MET A 563 -23.28 -38.52 -50.72
CA MET A 563 -23.50 -37.23 -51.42
C MET A 563 -24.99 -36.78 -51.31
N PRO A 564 -25.45 -35.52 -51.62
CA PRO A 564 -25.08 -34.79 -52.85
C PRO A 564 -25.12 -33.22 -52.91
N ARG A 565 -24.58 -32.70 -54.03
CA ARG A 565 -24.84 -31.38 -54.71
C ARG A 565 -26.25 -31.37 -55.39
N PRO A 566 -26.76 -30.36 -56.16
CA PRO A 566 -26.11 -29.22 -56.89
C PRO A 566 -26.93 -27.88 -56.78
N GLU A 567 -26.96 -26.88 -57.69
CA GLU A 567 -25.95 -26.00 -58.36
C GLU A 567 -26.64 -24.71 -58.94
N ASN A 568 -25.84 -23.69 -59.31
CA ASN A 568 -26.15 -22.55 -60.24
C ASN A 568 -27.15 -21.44 -59.78
N SER A 569 -27.14 -20.19 -60.28
CA SER A 569 -26.34 -19.56 -61.37
C SER A 569 -26.19 -18.02 -61.17
N GLU A 570 -25.07 -17.44 -61.67
CA GLU A 570 -24.98 -16.12 -62.38
C GLU A 570 -25.32 -14.77 -61.68
N THR A 571 -24.77 -13.59 -62.01
CA THR A 571 -23.74 -13.12 -62.99
C THR A 571 -23.14 -11.72 -62.60
N ILE A 572 -21.86 -11.45 -62.96
CA ILE A 572 -21.28 -10.21 -63.62
C ILE A 572 -21.62 -8.79 -63.07
N LYS A 573 -20.75 -7.76 -62.96
CA LYS A 573 -19.29 -7.45 -63.12
C LYS A 573 -19.07 -6.01 -62.59
N PHE A 574 -17.84 -5.62 -62.19
CA PHE A 574 -17.32 -4.25 -62.40
C PHE A 574 -15.76 -4.22 -62.43
N GLN A 575 -15.16 -3.16 -62.99
CA GLN A 575 -13.71 -3.01 -63.24
C GLN A 575 -13.06 -1.86 -62.44
N LYS A 576 -11.75 -2.03 -62.19
CA LYS A 576 -10.67 -1.06 -61.81
C LYS A 576 -10.72 0.30 -62.53
N ASP A 577 -10.11 1.41 -62.08
CA ASP A 577 -9.22 1.81 -60.95
C ASP A 577 -9.59 3.28 -60.56
N VAL A 578 -9.19 3.88 -59.41
CA VAL A 578 -7.93 4.63 -59.18
C VAL A 578 -7.83 5.13 -57.72
N GLU A 579 -6.64 4.98 -57.12
CA GLU A 579 -6.05 5.65 -55.91
C GLU A 579 -6.70 5.54 -54.51
N GLY A 580 -5.84 5.43 -53.47
CA GLY A 580 -6.19 5.26 -52.04
C GLY A 580 -5.57 6.32 -51.12
N PRO A 581 -5.66 6.16 -49.78
CA PRO A 581 -4.55 5.51 -49.05
C PRO A 581 -4.96 4.47 -47.97
N GLN A 582 -3.97 3.95 -47.26
CA GLN A 582 -3.97 2.73 -46.41
C GLN A 582 -4.21 3.00 -44.88
N PRO A 583 -4.43 1.96 -44.04
CA PRO A 583 -5.13 2.10 -42.76
C PRO A 583 -4.23 2.18 -41.51
N SER A 584 -4.61 3.03 -40.55
CA SER A 584 -4.12 3.00 -39.16
C SER A 584 -5.20 3.15 -38.07
N ASP A 585 -6.42 3.58 -38.42
CA ASP A 585 -7.32 4.21 -37.42
C ASP A 585 -8.47 3.32 -36.90
N LEU A 586 -8.57 2.08 -37.39
CA LEU A 586 -9.69 1.18 -37.09
C LEU A 586 -9.59 0.43 -35.74
N SER A 587 -8.42 0.33 -35.12
CA SER A 587 -8.23 -0.40 -33.85
C SER A 587 -8.66 0.39 -32.62
N ASN A 588 -8.57 1.73 -32.63
CA ASN A 588 -8.94 2.57 -31.48
C ASN A 588 -10.46 2.73 -31.31
N LEU A 589 -11.24 2.68 -32.39
CA LEU A 589 -12.70 2.92 -32.33
C LEU A 589 -13.45 1.81 -31.56
N HIS A 590 -13.00 0.55 -31.69
CA HIS A 590 -13.70 -0.60 -31.12
C HIS A 590 -13.53 -0.67 -29.58
N SER A 591 -12.33 -0.38 -29.09
CA SER A 591 -12.04 -0.34 -27.65
C SER A 591 -12.81 0.76 -26.92
N GLN A 592 -12.98 1.94 -27.53
CA GLN A 592 -13.74 3.04 -26.92
C GLN A 592 -15.25 2.76 -26.89
N ALA A 593 -15.80 2.14 -27.95
CA ALA A 593 -17.23 1.82 -28.02
C ALA A 593 -17.71 0.87 -26.90
N ILE A 594 -16.88 -0.09 -26.50
CA ILE A 594 -17.21 -1.05 -25.42
C ILE A 594 -17.26 -0.33 -24.05
N THR A 595 -16.31 0.57 -23.77
CA THR A 595 -16.27 1.33 -22.50
C THR A 595 -17.50 2.22 -22.31
N TYR A 596 -18.01 2.84 -23.38
CA TYR A 596 -19.19 3.71 -23.28
C TYR A 596 -20.53 2.97 -23.19
N ASN A 597 -20.62 1.74 -23.72
CA ASN A 597 -21.83 0.92 -23.57
C ASN A 597 -22.11 0.58 -22.08
N ILE A 598 -21.05 0.40 -21.29
CA ILE A 598 -21.13 0.12 -19.84
C ILE A 598 -21.59 1.35 -19.03
N LEU A 599 -21.34 2.57 -19.52
CA LEU A 599 -21.70 3.82 -18.83
C LEU A 599 -23.13 4.31 -19.12
N ALA A 600 -23.76 3.81 -20.19
CA ALA A 600 -25.10 4.24 -20.61
C ALA A 600 -26.27 3.57 -19.86
N GLU A 601 -26.02 2.47 -19.13
CA GLU A 601 -27.08 1.59 -18.61
C GLU A 601 -27.56 1.85 -17.17
N SER A 602 -27.14 2.95 -16.51
CA SER A 602 -27.75 3.36 -15.22
C SER A 602 -28.44 4.71 -15.33
N SER A 603 -29.69 4.78 -14.90
CA SER A 603 -30.63 5.85 -15.27
C SER A 603 -31.29 6.50 -14.06
N THR A 604 -31.56 7.82 -14.13
CA THR A 604 -32.85 8.44 -13.75
C THR A 604 -32.92 9.94 -14.07
N LEU A 605 -33.82 10.27 -15.02
CA LEU A 605 -34.70 11.47 -15.14
C LEU A 605 -34.10 12.89 -14.92
N ARG A 606 -33.96 13.77 -15.94
CA ARG A 606 -34.94 14.49 -16.80
C ARG A 606 -35.86 15.55 -16.14
N SER A 607 -36.07 16.63 -16.91
CA SER A 607 -36.92 17.83 -16.70
C SER A 607 -36.28 18.96 -15.84
N ALA A 608 -36.38 20.25 -16.18
CA ALA A 608 -37.10 20.92 -17.28
C ALA A 608 -36.30 22.13 -17.87
N SER A 609 -36.72 22.57 -19.06
CA SER A 609 -36.16 23.68 -19.86
C SER A 609 -36.83 25.03 -19.53
N GLU A 610 -36.14 26.16 -19.70
CA GLU A 610 -36.48 27.21 -20.71
C GLU A 610 -35.70 28.54 -20.57
N LYS A 611 -35.34 29.13 -21.73
CA LYS A 611 -35.18 30.57 -22.09
C LYS A 611 -34.17 31.42 -21.29
N SER A 612 -33.05 31.83 -21.90
CA SER A 612 -32.87 32.92 -22.90
C SER A 612 -33.00 34.33 -22.30
N ASP A 613 -31.90 35.08 -22.26
CA ASP A 613 -31.61 36.12 -23.27
C ASP A 613 -30.23 36.73 -23.00
N ALA A 614 -29.61 37.23 -24.06
CA ALA A 614 -28.35 37.96 -23.98
C ALA A 614 -28.65 39.44 -23.73
N ASP A 615 -28.00 40.02 -22.73
CA ASP A 615 -27.51 41.38 -22.85
C ASP A 615 -26.24 41.54 -22.01
N GLY A 616 -25.26 42.23 -22.55
CA GLY A 616 -23.99 42.49 -21.87
C GLY A 616 -23.76 43.99 -21.81
N ASP A 617 -23.46 44.52 -20.63
CA ASP A 617 -22.75 45.79 -20.56
C ASP A 617 -21.75 45.84 -19.39
N MET A 618 -20.86 46.81 -19.49
CA MET A 618 -19.53 46.88 -18.89
C MET A 618 -19.50 47.35 -17.41
N ILE A 619 -18.27 47.70 -16.97
CA ILE A 619 -17.86 48.50 -15.81
C ILE A 619 -17.42 47.61 -14.60
N ASP A 620 -16.21 47.70 -14.04
CA ASP A 620 -15.15 48.71 -14.22
C ASP A 620 -13.70 48.15 -14.19
N LYS A 621 -12.74 48.95 -14.66
CA LYS A 621 -11.30 48.62 -14.68
C LYS A 621 -10.57 49.16 -13.44
N GLU A 622 -10.11 48.29 -12.54
CA GLU A 622 -8.99 48.65 -11.63
C GLU A 622 -8.20 47.46 -11.02
N SER A 623 -7.63 46.61 -11.87
CA SER A 623 -6.43 45.81 -11.56
C SER A 623 -5.85 45.19 -12.84
N GLY A 624 -4.52 45.16 -12.96
CA GLY A 624 -3.84 44.66 -14.16
C GLY A 624 -3.91 43.13 -14.34
N PHE A 625 -3.74 42.70 -15.60
CA PHE A 625 -3.80 41.33 -16.15
C PHE A 625 -5.22 40.76 -16.39
N PRO A 626 -5.54 40.37 -17.65
CA PRO A 626 -6.86 39.84 -17.99
C PRO A 626 -7.01 38.38 -17.55
N SER A 627 -8.03 38.12 -16.74
CA SER A 627 -8.62 36.78 -16.60
C SER A 627 -9.51 36.47 -17.80
N VAL A 628 -9.57 35.18 -18.20
CA VAL A 628 -10.29 34.59 -19.35
C VAL A 628 -9.45 34.56 -20.64
N LEU A 629 -9.32 33.35 -21.23
CA LEU A 629 -8.77 33.16 -22.58
C LEU A 629 -9.71 33.85 -23.58
N PRO A 630 -9.22 34.67 -24.52
CA PRO A 630 -10.03 35.68 -25.19
C PRO A 630 -11.02 35.14 -26.24
N ILE A 631 -11.05 33.84 -26.52
CA ILE A 631 -11.85 33.22 -27.57
C ILE A 631 -12.37 31.87 -27.08
N SER A 632 -13.67 31.67 -27.17
CA SER A 632 -14.37 30.40 -27.01
C SER A 632 -14.87 29.92 -28.39
N ALA A 633 -14.94 28.62 -28.60
CA ALA A 633 -15.52 28.01 -29.81
C ALA A 633 -16.96 28.46 -30.07
N GLU A 634 -17.76 28.67 -29.02
CA GLU A 634 -19.11 29.23 -29.10
C GLU A 634 -19.07 30.66 -29.64
N THR A 635 -18.23 31.53 -29.04
CA THR A 635 -18.13 32.95 -29.44
C THR A 635 -17.51 33.12 -30.82
N ALA A 636 -16.66 32.18 -31.24
CA ALA A 636 -16.07 32.12 -32.58
C ALA A 636 -17.00 31.53 -33.65
N GLY A 637 -18.20 31.05 -33.27
CA GLY A 637 -19.15 30.44 -34.21
C GLY A 637 -18.68 29.09 -34.79
N LEU A 638 -17.72 28.44 -34.13
CA LEU A 638 -17.15 27.15 -34.56
C LEU A 638 -18.01 25.95 -34.13
N LEU A 639 -18.96 26.17 -33.22
CA LEU A 639 -19.95 25.17 -32.82
C LEU A 639 -21.14 25.17 -33.79
N PRO A 640 -21.65 23.99 -34.22
CA PRO A 640 -22.78 23.91 -35.13
C PRO A 640 -24.06 24.48 -34.48
N PRO A 641 -24.83 25.36 -35.16
CA PRO A 641 -26.02 25.97 -34.60
C PRO A 641 -27.15 24.93 -34.45
N ARG A 642 -27.65 24.76 -33.22
CA ARG A 642 -28.65 23.73 -32.86
C ARG A 642 -29.98 24.36 -32.44
N LYS A 643 -31.08 23.74 -32.87
CA LYS A 643 -32.47 24.12 -32.51
C LYS A 643 -33.17 23.07 -31.63
N ASP A 644 -32.56 21.90 -31.46
CA ASP A 644 -33.09 20.76 -30.71
C ASP A 644 -32.19 20.42 -29.51
N GLY A 645 -32.72 19.63 -28.57
CA GLY A 645 -32.06 19.34 -27.29
C GLY A 645 -30.70 18.66 -27.41
N VAL A 646 -29.75 19.17 -26.62
CA VAL A 646 -28.36 18.71 -26.51
C VAL A 646 -28.27 17.24 -26.09
N LYS A 647 -27.56 16.42 -26.86
CA LYS A 647 -27.24 15.02 -26.55
C LYS A 647 -25.85 14.91 -25.92
N GLY A 648 -25.54 13.79 -25.26
CA GLY A 648 -24.21 13.56 -24.68
C GLY A 648 -23.07 13.65 -25.70
N SER A 649 -23.31 13.18 -26.94
CA SER A 649 -22.38 13.34 -28.07
C SER A 649 -22.06 14.79 -28.41
N ASP A 650 -23.00 15.71 -28.14
CA ASP A 650 -22.89 17.12 -28.50
C ASP A 650 -22.03 17.86 -27.48
N ILE A 651 -22.22 17.57 -26.19
CA ILE A 651 -21.36 18.07 -25.09
C ILE A 651 -19.92 17.59 -25.28
N ILE A 652 -19.72 16.34 -25.69
CA ILE A 652 -18.39 15.79 -26.01
C ILE A 652 -17.77 16.53 -27.21
N LEU A 653 -18.53 16.77 -28.28
CA LEU A 653 -18.06 17.53 -29.44
C LEU A 653 -17.71 18.98 -29.07
N GLU A 654 -18.57 19.65 -28.31
CA GLU A 654 -18.35 21.02 -27.81
C GLU A 654 -17.09 21.11 -26.94
N ALA A 655 -16.87 20.15 -26.04
CA ALA A 655 -15.68 20.07 -25.20
C ALA A 655 -14.39 19.79 -26.02
N ILE A 656 -14.47 18.98 -27.08
CA ILE A 656 -13.34 18.74 -27.99
C ILE A 656 -12.99 20.02 -28.76
N VAL A 657 -13.98 20.68 -29.37
CA VAL A 657 -13.75 21.91 -30.15
C VAL A 657 -13.27 23.05 -29.25
N GLU A 658 -13.78 23.20 -28.03
CA GLU A 658 -13.25 24.18 -27.06
C GLU A 658 -11.81 23.85 -26.62
N SER A 659 -11.48 22.57 -26.39
CA SER A 659 -10.11 22.15 -26.07
C SER A 659 -9.15 22.47 -27.22
N GLU A 660 -9.58 22.28 -28.47
CA GLU A 660 -8.81 22.58 -29.67
C GLU A 660 -8.64 24.10 -29.89
N VAL A 661 -9.69 24.89 -29.71
CA VAL A 661 -9.62 26.37 -29.74
C VAL A 661 -8.70 26.90 -28.64
N ALA A 662 -8.79 26.38 -27.41
CA ALA A 662 -7.91 26.75 -26.31
C ALA A 662 -6.44 26.35 -26.57
N HIS A 663 -6.20 25.19 -27.20
CA HIS A 663 -4.87 24.74 -27.59
C HIS A 663 -4.26 25.66 -28.67
N ASN A 664 -5.01 25.93 -29.74
CA ASN A 664 -4.58 26.78 -30.83
C ASN A 664 -4.37 28.24 -30.40
N ALA A 665 -5.22 28.78 -29.52
CA ALA A 665 -5.02 30.09 -28.92
C ALA A 665 -3.73 30.12 -28.07
N LYS A 666 -3.46 29.07 -27.29
CA LYS A 666 -2.24 28.95 -26.49
C LYS A 666 -0.98 28.88 -27.36
N GLU A 667 -1.02 28.14 -28.48
CA GLU A 667 0.09 28.15 -29.46
C GLU A 667 0.28 29.53 -30.09
N PHE A 668 -0.80 30.20 -30.47
CA PHE A 668 -0.75 31.53 -31.07
C PHE A 668 -0.08 32.55 -30.14
N PHE A 669 -0.47 32.60 -28.87
CA PHE A 669 0.14 33.47 -27.86
C PHE A 669 1.55 33.04 -27.41
N ALA A 670 1.97 31.81 -27.73
CA ALA A 670 3.33 31.34 -27.46
C ALA A 670 4.35 31.69 -28.57
N ARG A 671 3.90 32.19 -29.72
CA ARG A 671 4.80 32.62 -30.82
C ARG A 671 5.37 34.01 -30.53
N PRO A 672 6.70 34.23 -30.65
CA PRO A 672 7.28 35.56 -30.53
C PRO A 672 6.81 36.46 -31.68
N GLU A 673 6.55 37.74 -31.38
CA GLU A 673 5.92 38.72 -32.29
C GLU A 673 6.59 38.84 -33.67
N ASN A 674 7.89 38.53 -33.77
CA ASN A 674 8.67 38.56 -35.01
C ASN A 674 8.35 37.43 -36.02
N GLN A 675 7.39 36.53 -35.76
CA GLN A 675 6.94 35.50 -36.71
C GLN A 675 5.47 35.63 -37.15
N ILE A 676 4.76 36.66 -36.71
CA ILE A 676 3.42 36.94 -37.23
C ILE A 676 3.57 37.63 -38.60
N LYS A 677 3.48 36.84 -39.67
CA LYS A 677 3.27 37.40 -41.01
C LYS A 677 1.90 38.08 -41.05
N TYR A 678 1.89 39.38 -41.34
CA TYR A 678 0.70 40.06 -41.84
C TYR A 678 0.58 39.76 -43.35
N GLU A 679 -0.41 38.93 -43.70
CA GLU A 679 -0.98 38.79 -45.05
C GLU A 679 -2.47 39.13 -44.97
#